data_AF-A0A3E2TPH5-F1
#
_entry.id   AF-A0A3E2TPH5-F1
#
_cell.length_a   1.000
_cell.length_b   1.000
_cell.length_c   1.000
_cell.angle_alpha   90.00
_cell.angle_beta   90.00
_cell.angle_gamma   90.00
#
_symmetry.space_group_name_H-M   'P 1'
#
loop_
_entity.id
_entity.type
_entity.pdbx_description
1 polymer ?
#
loop_
_entity_poly.entity_id
_entity_poly.type
_entity_poly.pdbx_seq_one_letter_code
_entity_poly.pdbx_strand_id
1 'polypeptide(L)'
;MTFTFDASGIKTGTKLVAFETVATNGIEIADHKDINDIDQTVTVKAPVIGTTAVDAADGDKTVTGEENVAVRDTVHYNNVTPGKTYKVTGTLYEKVLDKNGKVTKKVFKDKNGTPVTAEANFTAEDSYGNVDVTFYFDGSSLKEGTSLVAFESLSHNDKEIASHADVNDSGQTVIITKPKLSTTATDALDGDKNLIGEDNTTIVDTVHYMNVTPGKTYKVSGTLYEKVTDKDGKVSKKQLLDADGNSVTAETEFIPETAFGDVDVTFTFDASDLKAKDKVVAFESLSLNGKELASHADIEDKSQTVTITKPTLSTTAVDGLDADKNLIGEGDVTIVDTVKYKNVTPGKTYKVSGTLYEKVTDKDGKVSKKQLLDADGNPVTAETEFVPDDTYGTVDVTFTFDASDLKAKDKVVAFESLSLNGKELASHADIEDKSQTVTITKPKVGTTAKDGFDGNQTVVSDTEVSVVDTVKYKNVTPGKTYKVSGTLYEKVTDKDGKVAKKRLLDANGNPVTAETEFVPDDTYGTVDVTFTFDGSLLKDNTPVVAFESLSYKGKEIASHSDIEDEDQTVTMHTSKIGTTAMDKLDGDKTVIADAESTVTDKVDYDHVLTGKSYTMAGILMDAKTGLPVLTCEGAKKYTEDDLTKFTSGLMNVLGFQSNAYSIKVNGKDWGNGATIVKNADGSYTYDASERTENEDGTWTAKTDTQTLTEQEDGTWKLTGQEGSGSGTADGGTSSVRNIEETYKADEVEVTDNGIDWSNAKKLPTASIDLAKVKAYAEENKDLLACLVYKTAEFTPEKESGSIDMDFTFNSNDVIDRLSGETKNLVVFEVMFKGSIENASDETPVSIVASECDKDNEGQTVKLAPSAIGTTATDKSDGDHELMAGKDAVITDEVKYEGLIPGKEYTLHATLMDKKTGEPLKVADKGVTAELKFTPNSESGTVSIDLGEFDATSLDGHTLVVFEELTKQSDIDGKATDVTVAEHKDINDEGQSVTVTSTPAGSTYGKTGVDMTNIAIAIGILLIAAGCATAYGIKSRKTAKGDADESAEDNTEA
;
A
#
# COMPACT_ATOMS: atom_id res chain seq x y z
N MET A 1 -85.94 -13.72 101.24
CA MET A 1 -86.43 -12.39 101.70
C MET A 1 -85.39 -11.30 101.35
N THR A 2 -85.74 -10.02 101.19
CA THR A 2 -84.73 -8.96 100.87
C THR A 2 -84.23 -8.26 102.13
N PHE A 3 -82.92 -8.25 102.35
CA PHE A 3 -82.27 -7.61 103.50
C PHE A 3 -81.38 -6.45 103.02
N THR A 4 -81.53 -5.28 103.66
CA THR A 4 -80.69 -4.10 103.39
C THR A 4 -80.18 -3.56 104.72
N PHE A 5 -78.86 -3.45 104.86
CA PHE A 5 -78.18 -2.97 106.06
C PHE A 5 -76.85 -2.29 105.68
N ASP A 6 -76.30 -1.46 106.57
CA ASP A 6 -74.97 -0.88 106.39
C ASP A 6 -73.89 -1.92 106.69
N ALA A 7 -73.20 -2.38 105.66
CA ALA A 7 -72.08 -3.32 105.77
C ALA A 7 -70.72 -2.63 106.00
N SER A 8 -70.64 -1.29 106.02
CA SER A 8 -69.37 -0.56 106.07
C SER A 8 -68.58 -0.71 107.38
N GLY A 9 -69.24 -1.16 108.46
CA GLY A 9 -68.60 -1.58 109.71
C GLY A 9 -68.19 -3.05 109.76
N ILE A 10 -68.49 -3.84 108.72
CA ILE A 10 -68.23 -5.29 108.67
C ILE A 10 -66.93 -5.54 107.90
N LYS A 11 -66.07 -6.41 108.45
CA LYS A 11 -64.78 -6.74 107.84
C LYS A 11 -64.93 -7.42 106.48
N THR A 12 -64.16 -7.00 105.48
CA THR A 12 -64.04 -7.66 104.18
C THR A 12 -63.71 -9.15 104.32
N GLY A 13 -64.39 -10.00 103.55
CA GLY A 13 -64.27 -11.45 103.63
C GLY A 13 -65.13 -12.10 104.72
N THR A 14 -65.83 -11.33 105.57
CA THR A 14 -66.84 -11.88 106.46
C THR A 14 -67.99 -12.48 105.64
N LYS A 15 -68.25 -13.76 105.88
CA LYS A 15 -69.46 -14.44 105.44
C LYS A 15 -70.62 -14.06 106.36
N LEU A 16 -71.74 -13.66 105.77
CA LEU A 16 -73.01 -13.41 106.43
C LEU A 16 -74.00 -14.43 105.87
N VAL A 17 -74.58 -15.23 106.75
CA VAL A 17 -75.56 -16.26 106.38
C VAL A 17 -76.94 -15.77 106.82
N ALA A 18 -77.89 -15.74 105.90
CA ALA A 18 -79.28 -15.51 106.28
C ALA A 18 -79.81 -16.73 107.04
N PHE A 19 -80.66 -16.50 108.04
CA PHE A 19 -81.48 -17.56 108.65
C PHE A 19 -82.95 -17.17 108.47
N GLU A 20 -83.76 -18.13 108.07
CA GLU A 20 -85.19 -17.92 107.83
C GLU A 20 -86.01 -18.79 108.81
N THR A 21 -87.17 -18.30 109.23
CA THR A 21 -88.00 -18.97 110.24
C THR A 21 -89.46 -18.67 109.94
N VAL A 22 -90.24 -19.72 109.71
CA VAL A 22 -91.66 -19.66 109.39
C VAL A 22 -92.45 -19.97 110.66
N ALA A 23 -93.30 -19.02 111.05
CA ALA A 23 -94.15 -19.13 112.23
C ALA A 23 -95.62 -18.86 111.89
N THR A 24 -96.54 -19.49 112.62
CA THR A 24 -97.98 -19.25 112.56
C THR A 24 -98.51 -19.00 113.97
N ASN A 25 -99.26 -17.93 114.18
CA ASN A 25 -99.79 -17.51 115.48
C ASN A 25 -98.72 -17.41 116.60
N GLY A 26 -97.48 -17.06 116.25
CA GLY A 26 -96.35 -16.98 117.18
C GLY A 26 -95.68 -18.32 117.52
N ILE A 27 -96.14 -19.43 116.93
CA ILE A 27 -95.50 -20.75 117.03
C ILE A 27 -94.65 -20.97 115.78
N GLU A 28 -93.36 -21.27 116.00
CA GLU A 28 -92.41 -21.67 114.97
C GLU A 28 -92.78 -23.06 114.42
N ILE A 29 -92.89 -23.19 113.09
CA ILE A 29 -93.36 -24.41 112.40
C ILE A 29 -92.36 -24.98 111.38
N ALA A 30 -91.41 -24.16 110.92
CA ALA A 30 -90.24 -24.61 110.16
C ALA A 30 -89.13 -23.55 110.25
N ASP A 31 -87.87 -23.97 110.27
CA ASP A 31 -86.72 -23.07 110.29
C ASP A 31 -85.60 -23.52 109.34
N HIS A 32 -84.79 -22.56 108.91
CA HIS A 32 -83.57 -22.77 108.17
C HIS A 32 -82.43 -22.00 108.84
N LYS A 33 -81.56 -22.74 109.55
CA LYS A 33 -80.53 -22.18 110.44
C LYS A 33 -79.15 -22.84 110.27
N ASP A 34 -78.84 -23.39 109.10
CA ASP A 34 -77.48 -23.91 108.85
C ASP A 34 -76.51 -22.76 108.55
N ILE A 35 -75.58 -22.52 109.48
CA ILE A 35 -74.51 -21.51 109.36
C ILE A 35 -73.47 -21.84 108.28
N ASN A 36 -73.58 -23.00 107.62
CA ASN A 36 -72.71 -23.44 106.54
C ASN A 36 -73.43 -23.46 105.18
N ASP A 37 -74.72 -23.13 105.11
CA ASP A 37 -75.43 -23.08 103.83
C ASP A 37 -74.79 -22.04 102.91
N ILE A 38 -74.21 -22.53 101.81
CA ILE A 38 -73.50 -21.71 100.85
C ILE A 38 -74.46 -20.89 99.97
N ASP A 39 -75.72 -21.33 99.82
CA ASP A 39 -76.72 -20.65 99.00
C ASP A 39 -77.39 -19.49 99.77
N GLN A 40 -77.48 -19.56 101.10
CA GLN A 40 -77.81 -18.41 101.98
C GLN A 40 -76.59 -17.62 102.48
N THR A 41 -75.36 -17.97 102.06
CA THR A 41 -74.13 -17.23 102.41
C THR A 41 -73.80 -16.12 101.39
N VAL A 42 -73.82 -14.86 101.84
CA VAL A 42 -73.19 -13.73 101.11
C VAL A 42 -71.85 -13.37 101.75
N THR A 43 -70.88 -12.91 100.96
CA THR A 43 -69.57 -12.47 101.46
C THR A 43 -69.42 -10.96 101.31
N VAL A 44 -69.10 -10.26 102.40
CA VAL A 44 -68.85 -8.81 102.37
C VAL A 44 -67.58 -8.53 101.57
N LYS A 45 -67.72 -7.82 100.45
CA LYS A 45 -66.61 -7.27 99.66
C LYS A 45 -66.51 -5.76 99.94
N ALA A 46 -65.29 -5.25 100.05
CA ALA A 46 -65.06 -3.81 100.02
C ALA A 46 -64.98 -3.32 98.57
N PRO A 47 -65.36 -2.06 98.30
CA PRO A 47 -64.97 -1.36 97.09
C PRO A 47 -63.45 -1.45 96.90
N VAL A 48 -63.02 -1.66 95.65
CA VAL A 48 -61.62 -1.56 95.25
C VAL A 48 -61.53 -0.81 93.92
N ILE A 49 -60.42 -0.12 93.71
CA ILE A 49 -60.07 0.48 92.42
C ILE A 49 -58.70 -0.04 91.97
N GLY A 50 -58.53 -0.20 90.67
CA GLY A 50 -57.23 -0.23 90.00
C GLY A 50 -57.23 0.86 88.93
N THR A 51 -56.09 1.44 88.63
CA THR A 51 -56.01 2.65 87.78
C THR A 51 -55.01 2.47 86.64
N THR A 52 -55.06 3.29 85.59
CA THR A 52 -54.11 3.25 84.46
C THR A 52 -53.95 4.63 83.83
N ALA A 53 -52.86 5.32 84.17
CA ALA A 53 -52.52 6.65 83.66
C ALA A 53 -51.73 6.62 82.35
N VAL A 54 -52.21 7.31 81.32
CA VAL A 54 -51.63 7.39 79.96
C VAL A 54 -51.66 8.83 79.45
N ASP A 55 -50.91 9.13 78.39
CA ASP A 55 -51.15 10.39 77.66
C ASP A 55 -52.58 10.44 77.10
N ALA A 56 -53.18 11.63 77.10
CA ALA A 56 -54.57 11.77 76.65
C ALA A 56 -54.71 11.77 75.12
N ALA A 57 -53.67 12.13 74.36
CA ALA A 57 -53.71 12.29 72.91
C ALA A 57 -53.51 10.95 72.16
N ASP A 58 -52.52 10.14 72.53
CA ASP A 58 -52.24 8.84 71.88
C ASP A 58 -52.53 7.61 72.76
N GLY A 59 -52.53 7.76 74.09
CA GLY A 59 -52.79 6.65 75.03
C GLY A 59 -51.56 5.85 75.45
N ASP A 60 -50.34 6.35 75.20
CA ASP A 60 -49.07 5.69 75.54
C ASP A 60 -48.56 6.09 76.96
N LYS A 61 -47.34 5.67 77.36
CA LYS A 61 -46.74 5.93 78.69
C LYS A 61 -45.70 7.05 78.70
N THR A 62 -45.62 7.81 77.62
CA THR A 62 -44.75 8.96 77.42
C THR A 62 -45.60 10.20 77.12
N VAL A 63 -45.12 11.37 77.52
CA VAL A 63 -45.93 12.59 77.51
C VAL A 63 -45.05 13.76 77.05
N THR A 64 -45.37 14.32 75.89
CA THR A 64 -44.57 15.39 75.28
C THR A 64 -44.63 16.67 76.13
N GLY A 65 -43.47 17.10 76.62
CA GLY A 65 -43.32 18.26 77.51
C GLY A 65 -43.60 19.61 76.83
N GLU A 66 -44.88 19.94 76.65
CA GLU A 66 -45.40 21.18 76.07
C GLU A 66 -46.20 22.03 77.07
N GLU A 67 -46.71 23.21 76.68
CA GLU A 67 -47.41 24.13 77.59
C GLU A 67 -48.81 23.66 78.02
N ASN A 68 -49.44 22.79 77.23
CA ASN A 68 -50.78 22.23 77.50
C ASN A 68 -50.71 20.71 77.35
N VAL A 69 -50.28 20.05 78.43
CA VAL A 69 -50.23 18.59 78.57
C VAL A 69 -51.53 18.09 79.19
N ALA A 70 -51.99 16.92 78.77
CA ALA A 70 -53.15 16.23 79.31
C ALA A 70 -52.82 14.75 79.56
N VAL A 71 -52.92 14.29 80.81
CA VAL A 71 -52.71 12.88 81.20
C VAL A 71 -54.03 12.30 81.64
N ARG A 72 -54.52 11.25 80.98
CA ARG A 72 -55.78 10.58 81.29
C ARG A 72 -55.50 9.36 82.17
N ASP A 73 -56.05 9.34 83.37
CA ASP A 73 -56.09 8.14 84.21
C ASP A 73 -57.45 7.47 84.17
N THR A 74 -57.47 6.18 83.80
CA THR A 74 -58.71 5.38 83.74
C THR A 74 -58.86 4.58 85.04
N VAL A 75 -59.90 4.86 85.81
CA VAL A 75 -60.17 4.22 87.11
C VAL A 75 -61.18 3.09 86.98
N HIS A 76 -60.67 1.86 87.09
CA HIS A 76 -61.44 0.61 87.10
C HIS A 76 -61.97 0.30 88.51
N TYR A 77 -63.22 0.66 88.78
CA TYR A 77 -63.87 0.41 90.07
C TYR A 77 -64.57 -0.95 90.11
N ASN A 78 -64.58 -1.58 91.30
CA ASN A 78 -65.21 -2.88 91.55
C ASN A 78 -65.82 -2.94 92.96
N ASN A 79 -66.88 -3.74 93.11
CA ASN A 79 -67.69 -3.89 94.34
C ASN A 79 -68.30 -2.58 94.86
N VAL A 80 -68.64 -1.64 93.97
CA VAL A 80 -69.45 -0.46 94.32
C VAL A 80 -70.94 -0.81 94.32
N THR A 81 -71.78 0.09 94.81
CA THR A 81 -73.24 -0.09 94.85
C THR A 81 -73.89 0.59 93.63
N PRO A 82 -74.60 -0.16 92.76
CA PRO A 82 -75.39 0.39 91.66
C PRO A 82 -76.35 1.50 92.10
N GLY A 83 -76.55 2.50 91.23
CA GLY A 83 -77.43 3.65 91.47
C GLY A 83 -76.94 4.60 92.56
N LYS A 84 -75.63 4.60 92.87
CA LYS A 84 -75.00 5.54 93.81
C LYS A 84 -73.98 6.43 93.11
N THR A 85 -73.95 7.69 93.52
CA THR A 85 -72.97 8.68 93.06
C THR A 85 -71.68 8.55 93.87
N TYR A 86 -70.55 8.56 93.17
CA TYR A 86 -69.21 8.44 93.68
C TYR A 86 -68.33 9.55 93.11
N LYS A 87 -67.29 9.92 93.84
CA LYS A 87 -66.28 10.88 93.41
C LYS A 87 -64.90 10.23 93.44
N VAL A 88 -64.23 10.21 92.29
CA VAL A 88 -62.79 9.97 92.22
C VAL A 88 -62.07 11.31 92.34
N THR A 89 -61.02 11.36 93.15
CA THR A 89 -60.05 12.46 93.18
C THR A 89 -58.66 11.88 92.95
N GLY A 90 -58.00 12.31 91.87
CA GLY A 90 -56.63 11.96 91.53
C GLY A 90 -55.64 13.09 91.91
N THR A 91 -54.38 12.74 92.18
CA THR A 91 -53.28 13.70 92.40
C THR A 91 -52.01 13.20 91.72
N LEU A 92 -51.36 14.03 90.89
CA LEU A 92 -50.07 13.69 90.32
C LEU A 92 -48.92 13.87 91.32
N TYR A 93 -47.97 12.94 91.28
CA TYR A 93 -46.72 12.99 92.02
C TYR A 93 -45.52 12.83 91.08
N GLU A 94 -44.46 13.61 91.31
CA GLU A 94 -43.15 13.39 90.70
C GLU A 94 -42.44 12.24 91.43
N LYS A 95 -42.00 11.21 90.70
CA LYS A 95 -41.11 10.19 91.26
C LYS A 95 -39.71 10.77 91.44
N VAL A 96 -39.16 10.66 92.65
CA VAL A 96 -37.82 11.17 92.98
C VAL A 96 -37.03 10.13 93.77
N LEU A 97 -35.76 9.94 93.42
CA LEU A 97 -34.86 9.08 94.17
C LEU A 97 -34.43 9.77 95.47
N ASP A 98 -34.43 9.04 96.59
CA ASP A 98 -33.83 9.51 97.83
C ASP A 98 -32.29 9.42 97.79
N LYS A 99 -31.63 9.89 98.84
CA LYS A 99 -30.16 9.90 98.96
C LYS A 99 -29.51 8.51 98.96
N ASN A 100 -30.31 7.44 99.07
CA ASN A 100 -29.88 6.05 99.08
C ASN A 100 -30.26 5.31 97.78
N GLY A 101 -30.82 6.02 96.78
CA GLY A 101 -31.28 5.43 95.51
C GLY A 101 -32.65 4.75 95.59
N LYS A 102 -33.43 4.94 96.66
CA LYS A 102 -34.79 4.39 96.76
C LYS A 102 -35.80 5.31 96.07
N VAL A 103 -36.74 4.74 95.31
CA VAL A 103 -37.87 5.47 94.74
C VAL A 103 -38.78 6.03 95.86
N THR A 104 -39.03 7.33 95.79
CA THR A 104 -39.96 8.07 96.64
C THR A 104 -40.80 9.03 95.77
N LYS A 105 -41.72 9.79 96.38
CA LYS A 105 -42.62 10.69 95.66
C LYS A 105 -42.67 12.08 96.26
N LYS A 106 -42.85 13.08 95.41
CA LYS A 106 -43.10 14.50 95.74
C LYS A 106 -44.39 14.93 95.06
N VAL A 107 -45.27 15.68 95.75
CA VAL A 107 -46.50 16.20 95.13
C VAL A 107 -46.13 17.03 93.91
N PHE A 108 -46.65 16.68 92.73
CA PHE A 108 -46.42 17.46 91.52
C PHE A 108 -47.24 18.76 91.59
N LYS A 109 -46.66 19.86 91.13
CA LYS A 109 -47.19 21.21 91.31
C LYS A 109 -47.08 22.02 90.03
N ASP A 110 -48.09 22.85 89.78
CA ASP A 110 -48.07 23.83 88.70
C ASP A 110 -47.04 24.96 88.95
N LYS A 111 -46.90 25.85 87.97
CA LYS A 111 -46.04 27.04 88.05
C LYS A 111 -46.41 28.04 89.15
N ASN A 112 -47.59 27.91 89.77
CA ASN A 112 -48.05 28.72 90.90
C ASN A 112 -47.77 28.03 92.26
N GLY A 113 -47.31 26.78 92.25
CA GLY A 113 -47.09 25.97 93.45
C GLY A 113 -48.33 25.19 93.94
N THR A 114 -49.41 25.16 93.17
CA THR A 114 -50.65 24.41 93.45
C THR A 114 -50.45 22.94 93.09
N PRO A 115 -50.85 21.97 93.93
CA PRO A 115 -50.85 20.55 93.54
C PRO A 115 -51.66 20.30 92.26
N VAL A 116 -51.13 19.47 91.34
CA VAL A 116 -51.87 19.07 90.14
C VAL A 116 -52.83 17.94 90.50
N THR A 117 -54.11 18.25 90.54
CA THR A 117 -55.20 17.36 90.94
C THR A 117 -56.33 17.42 89.91
N ALA A 118 -57.05 16.32 89.74
CA ALA A 118 -58.25 16.24 88.91
C ALA A 118 -59.31 15.39 89.62
N GLU A 119 -60.58 15.60 89.29
CA GLU A 119 -61.69 14.87 89.90
C GLU A 119 -62.80 14.54 88.90
N ALA A 120 -63.45 13.40 89.11
CA ALA A 120 -64.60 12.96 88.33
C ALA A 120 -65.72 12.52 89.28
N ASN A 121 -66.93 13.03 89.03
CA ASN A 121 -68.14 12.65 89.76
C ASN A 121 -69.01 11.81 88.82
N PHE A 122 -69.30 10.56 89.20
CA PHE A 122 -70.06 9.62 88.37
C PHE A 122 -71.14 8.92 89.20
N THR A 123 -72.17 8.38 88.55
CA THR A 123 -73.11 7.45 89.19
C THR A 123 -72.86 6.07 88.63
N ALA A 124 -72.58 5.11 89.51
CA ALA A 124 -72.30 3.74 89.10
C ALA A 124 -73.58 3.07 88.59
N GLU A 125 -73.62 2.70 87.31
CA GLU A 125 -74.75 1.93 86.76
C GLU A 125 -74.68 0.46 87.23
N ASP A 126 -73.46 -0.09 87.27
CA ASP A 126 -73.15 -1.45 87.71
C ASP A 126 -72.23 -1.49 88.94
N SER A 127 -72.03 -2.68 89.51
CA SER A 127 -71.10 -2.88 90.65
C SER A 127 -69.61 -2.82 90.27
N TYR A 128 -69.32 -2.70 88.98
CA TYR A 128 -67.99 -2.52 88.39
C TYR A 128 -68.09 -1.56 87.20
N GLY A 129 -66.98 -0.98 86.78
CA GLY A 129 -66.93 -0.10 85.60
C GLY A 129 -65.68 0.77 85.57
N ASN A 130 -65.67 1.72 84.64
CA ASN A 130 -64.55 2.65 84.42
C ASN A 130 -65.02 4.11 84.62
N VAL A 131 -64.12 4.99 85.03
CA VAL A 131 -64.29 6.45 84.97
C VAL A 131 -62.93 7.10 84.72
N ASP A 132 -62.87 8.06 83.80
CA ASP A 132 -61.62 8.75 83.47
C ASP A 132 -61.43 10.03 84.30
N VAL A 133 -60.19 10.30 84.69
CA VAL A 133 -59.73 11.50 85.40
C VAL A 133 -58.56 12.10 84.62
N THR A 134 -58.76 13.26 83.99
CA THR A 134 -57.72 13.90 83.16
C THR A 134 -57.04 15.05 83.88
N PHE A 135 -55.72 14.95 84.06
CA PHE A 135 -54.87 15.99 84.62
C PHE A 135 -54.36 16.92 83.53
N TYR A 136 -54.50 18.24 83.70
CA TYR A 136 -53.96 19.24 82.78
C TYR A 136 -52.84 20.06 83.45
N PHE A 137 -51.70 20.22 82.76
CA PHE A 137 -50.56 20.99 83.30
C PHE A 137 -49.60 21.51 82.21
N ASP A 138 -48.68 22.38 82.62
CA ASP A 138 -47.59 22.92 81.80
C ASP A 138 -46.35 22.02 81.92
N GLY A 139 -46.17 21.13 80.95
CA GLY A 139 -45.03 20.21 80.85
C GLY A 139 -43.76 20.86 80.29
N SER A 140 -43.84 22.06 79.70
CA SER A 140 -42.73 22.66 78.95
C SER A 140 -41.49 22.93 79.79
N SER A 141 -41.69 23.24 81.07
CA SER A 141 -40.63 23.49 82.06
C SER A 141 -40.01 22.21 82.67
N LEU A 142 -40.61 21.03 82.41
CA LEU A 142 -40.14 19.76 82.97
C LEU A 142 -38.90 19.25 82.22
N LYS A 143 -38.21 18.28 82.84
CA LYS A 143 -37.05 17.62 82.23
C LYS A 143 -37.49 16.37 81.49
N GLU A 144 -36.78 16.05 80.41
CA GLU A 144 -36.92 14.74 79.79
C GLU A 144 -36.57 13.64 80.80
N GLY A 145 -37.35 12.56 80.83
CA GLY A 145 -37.23 11.48 81.81
C GLY A 145 -37.91 11.74 83.16
N THR A 146 -38.47 12.94 83.41
CA THR A 146 -39.29 13.18 84.61
C THR A 146 -40.47 12.21 84.62
N SER A 147 -40.51 11.30 85.58
CA SER A 147 -41.60 10.34 85.73
C SER A 147 -42.67 10.90 86.66
N LEU A 148 -43.90 11.03 86.16
CA LEU A 148 -45.07 11.40 86.95
C LEU A 148 -45.90 10.14 87.24
N VAL A 149 -46.45 10.03 88.44
CA VAL A 149 -47.30 8.92 88.88
C VAL A 149 -48.60 9.43 89.47
N ALA A 150 -49.71 8.88 89.00
CA ALA A 150 -51.06 9.20 89.46
C ALA A 150 -51.41 8.39 90.73
N PHE A 151 -52.29 8.95 91.56
CA PHE A 151 -52.66 8.50 92.91
C PHE A 151 -54.13 8.86 93.17
N GLU A 152 -54.99 7.86 93.30
CA GLU A 152 -56.44 8.03 93.23
C GLU A 152 -57.15 7.63 94.53
N SER A 153 -58.19 8.38 94.89
CA SER A 153 -59.11 8.09 95.98
C SER A 153 -60.55 8.07 95.46
N LEU A 154 -61.24 6.95 95.65
CA LEU A 154 -62.67 6.78 95.42
C LEU A 154 -63.43 7.06 96.72
N SER A 155 -64.40 7.96 96.65
CA SER A 155 -65.17 8.43 97.80
C SER A 155 -66.69 8.38 97.57
N HIS A 156 -67.43 8.24 98.67
CA HIS A 156 -68.90 8.27 98.70
C HIS A 156 -69.36 9.04 99.93
N ASN A 157 -70.24 10.03 99.75
CA ASN A 157 -70.66 10.98 100.80
C ASN A 157 -69.45 11.57 101.55
N ASP A 158 -68.49 12.12 100.79
CA ASP A 158 -67.24 12.74 101.27
C ASP A 158 -66.30 11.86 102.11
N LYS A 159 -66.56 10.54 102.16
CA LYS A 159 -65.72 9.54 102.83
C LYS A 159 -64.98 8.68 101.80
N GLU A 160 -63.65 8.57 101.93
CA GLU A 160 -62.85 7.60 101.16
C GLU A 160 -63.29 6.16 101.48
N ILE A 161 -63.47 5.36 100.43
CA ILE A 161 -63.90 3.95 100.50
C ILE A 161 -62.93 2.99 99.81
N ALA A 162 -62.12 3.48 98.87
CA ALA A 162 -61.00 2.77 98.25
C ALA A 162 -59.98 3.80 97.72
N SER A 163 -58.71 3.42 97.63
CA SER A 163 -57.66 4.24 97.01
C SER A 163 -56.61 3.35 96.35
N HIS A 164 -55.99 3.84 95.27
CA HIS A 164 -54.85 3.20 94.60
C HIS A 164 -53.64 4.12 94.70
N ALA A 165 -52.54 3.60 95.25
CA ALA A 165 -51.57 4.44 95.93
C ALA A 165 -50.14 3.86 95.99
N ASP A 166 -49.65 3.27 94.89
CA ASP A 166 -48.24 2.83 94.79
C ASP A 166 -47.40 3.76 93.88
N VAL A 167 -46.23 4.16 94.38
CA VAL A 167 -45.24 4.95 93.64
C VAL A 167 -44.47 4.10 92.62
N ASN A 168 -44.51 2.77 92.74
CA ASN A 168 -43.75 1.86 91.87
C ASN A 168 -44.59 1.34 90.70
N ASP A 169 -45.90 1.58 90.69
CA ASP A 169 -46.81 1.08 89.66
C ASP A 169 -46.52 1.70 88.28
N SER A 170 -46.13 0.86 87.32
CA SER A 170 -45.90 1.24 85.92
C SER A 170 -47.19 1.50 85.15
N GLY A 171 -48.33 0.95 85.58
CA GLY A 171 -49.66 1.31 85.10
C GLY A 171 -49.98 2.77 85.37
N GLN A 172 -49.61 3.29 86.55
CA GLN A 172 -49.79 4.69 86.95
C GLN A 172 -48.68 5.64 86.52
N THR A 173 -47.67 5.19 85.79
CA THR A 173 -46.51 6.04 85.45
C THR A 173 -46.54 6.52 84.01
N VAL A 174 -46.43 7.83 83.84
CA VAL A 174 -46.09 8.47 82.56
C VAL A 174 -44.74 9.16 82.65
N ILE A 175 -44.00 9.22 81.54
CA ILE A 175 -42.64 9.77 81.47
C ILE A 175 -42.61 10.97 80.53
N ILE A 176 -42.13 12.12 81.00
CA ILE A 176 -42.00 13.31 80.16
C ILE A 176 -40.93 13.08 79.09
N THR A 177 -41.33 13.15 77.83
CA THR A 177 -40.46 13.22 76.65
C THR A 177 -40.35 14.67 76.17
N LYS A 178 -39.42 14.95 75.26
CA LYS A 178 -39.36 16.24 74.55
C LYS A 178 -39.19 16.01 73.05
N PRO A 179 -39.73 16.90 72.20
CA PRO A 179 -39.53 16.83 70.77
C PRO A 179 -38.04 16.79 70.42
N LYS A 180 -37.70 16.03 69.38
CA LYS A 180 -36.34 15.94 68.83
C LYS A 180 -36.41 15.91 67.31
N LEU A 181 -35.34 16.40 66.69
CA LEU A 181 -35.12 16.35 65.26
C LEU A 181 -33.84 15.56 64.96
N SER A 182 -33.82 14.95 63.78
CA SER A 182 -32.61 14.64 63.03
C SER A 182 -32.93 14.83 61.55
N THR A 183 -32.06 15.49 60.79
CA THR A 183 -32.42 16.04 59.48
C THR A 183 -31.41 15.64 58.40
N THR A 184 -31.83 15.60 57.14
CA THR A 184 -31.02 15.08 56.01
C THR A 184 -31.24 15.88 54.72
N ALA A 185 -30.38 16.88 54.46
CA ALA A 185 -30.42 17.70 53.24
C ALA A 185 -29.83 17.01 52.00
N THR A 186 -30.57 16.96 50.89
CA THR A 186 -30.22 16.29 49.61
C THR A 186 -30.51 17.19 48.41
N ASP A 187 -29.88 16.92 47.26
CA ASP A 187 -30.27 17.56 45.99
C ASP A 187 -31.67 17.07 45.58
N ALA A 188 -32.57 18.00 45.24
CA ALA A 188 -33.92 17.68 44.76
C ALA A 188 -33.94 16.98 43.39
N LEU A 189 -32.83 17.04 42.63
CA LEU A 189 -32.73 16.48 41.28
C LEU A 189 -32.58 14.96 41.27
N ASP A 190 -31.76 14.39 42.16
CA ASP A 190 -31.42 12.96 42.19
C ASP A 190 -31.41 12.32 43.59
N GLY A 191 -31.60 13.11 44.66
CA GLY A 191 -31.59 12.66 46.05
C GLY A 191 -30.19 12.47 46.66
N ASP A 192 -29.13 12.92 46.01
CA ASP A 192 -27.73 12.73 46.43
C ASP A 192 -27.19 13.93 47.26
N LYS A 193 -25.86 14.05 47.44
CA LYS A 193 -25.20 15.12 48.23
C LYS A 193 -24.35 16.08 47.37
N ASN A 194 -24.51 16.13 46.05
CA ASN A 194 -23.61 16.77 45.09
C ASN A 194 -24.24 17.94 44.29
N LEU A 195 -25.07 18.74 44.97
CA LEU A 195 -25.84 19.88 44.45
C LEU A 195 -25.19 20.61 43.25
N ILE A 196 -25.85 20.59 42.09
CA ILE A 196 -25.36 21.28 40.89
C ILE A 196 -25.40 22.79 41.12
N GLY A 197 -24.23 23.43 41.03
CA GLY A 197 -24.02 24.85 41.27
C GLY A 197 -24.49 25.73 40.11
N GLU A 198 -25.79 25.76 39.84
CA GLU A 198 -26.43 26.58 38.82
C GLU A 198 -27.45 27.56 39.43
N ASP A 199 -28.15 28.30 38.56
CA ASP A 199 -29.29 29.13 38.91
C ASP A 199 -30.50 28.25 39.32
N ASN A 200 -31.25 28.72 40.33
CA ASN A 200 -32.48 28.09 40.83
C ASN A 200 -32.32 26.61 41.26
N THR A 201 -31.14 26.24 41.78
CA THR A 201 -30.90 24.91 42.34
C THR A 201 -31.73 24.69 43.61
N THR A 202 -32.08 23.44 43.93
CA THR A 202 -33.03 23.13 45.00
C THR A 202 -32.53 22.01 45.92
N ILE A 203 -32.57 22.26 47.22
CA ILE A 203 -32.29 21.28 48.28
C ILE A 203 -33.62 20.84 48.90
N VAL A 204 -33.79 19.53 49.08
CA VAL A 204 -34.82 18.96 49.96
C VAL A 204 -34.14 18.50 51.26
N ASP A 205 -34.53 19.09 52.38
CA ASP A 205 -34.18 18.59 53.71
C ASP A 205 -35.33 17.79 54.32
N THR A 206 -35.11 16.49 54.53
CA THR A 206 -36.08 15.63 55.20
C THR A 206 -35.86 15.67 56.71
N VAL A 207 -36.88 16.14 57.43
CA VAL A 207 -36.85 16.38 58.87
C VAL A 207 -37.56 15.24 59.61
N HIS A 208 -36.77 14.29 60.12
CA HIS A 208 -37.27 13.22 60.99
C HIS A 208 -37.59 13.79 62.37
N TYR A 209 -38.87 13.91 62.71
CA TYR A 209 -39.35 14.38 64.01
C TYR A 209 -39.66 13.22 64.95
N MET A 210 -39.42 13.43 66.24
CA MET A 210 -39.68 12.45 67.30
C MET A 210 -40.33 13.12 68.52
N ASN A 211 -41.18 12.39 69.23
CA ASN A 211 -41.89 12.83 70.43
C ASN A 211 -42.69 14.13 70.21
N VAL A 212 -43.39 14.27 69.08
CA VAL A 212 -44.39 15.33 68.88
C VAL A 212 -45.77 14.86 69.37
N THR A 213 -46.72 15.76 69.59
CA THR A 213 -48.11 15.37 69.90
C THR A 213 -48.92 15.24 68.62
N PRO A 214 -49.57 14.10 68.33
CA PRO A 214 -50.45 13.98 67.17
C PRO A 214 -51.56 15.05 67.12
N GLY A 215 -51.95 15.45 65.91
CA GLY A 215 -53.09 16.33 65.66
C GLY A 215 -52.89 17.83 65.99
N LYS A 216 -51.70 18.27 66.40
CA LYS A 216 -51.35 19.69 66.55
C LYS A 216 -50.65 20.21 65.29
N THR A 217 -50.90 21.47 64.90
CA THR A 217 -50.15 22.11 63.80
C THR A 217 -48.76 22.54 64.29
N TYR A 218 -47.72 21.92 63.77
CA TYR A 218 -46.33 22.33 63.97
C TYR A 218 -45.82 23.05 62.72
N LYS A 219 -44.78 23.87 62.90
CA LYS A 219 -44.02 24.45 61.78
C LYS A 219 -42.54 24.15 61.93
N VAL A 220 -41.93 23.60 60.88
CA VAL A 220 -40.47 23.59 60.73
C VAL A 220 -40.08 24.81 59.92
N SER A 221 -39.10 25.58 60.41
CA SER A 221 -38.43 26.64 59.64
C SER A 221 -36.95 26.30 59.52
N GLY A 222 -36.41 26.37 58.31
CA GLY A 222 -35.02 26.05 57.99
C GLY A 222 -34.21 27.26 57.50
N THR A 223 -32.88 27.18 57.53
CA THR A 223 -31.96 28.23 57.01
C THR A 223 -30.68 27.62 56.46
N LEU A 224 -30.26 28.01 55.26
CA LEU A 224 -29.02 27.51 54.65
C LEU A 224 -27.77 28.31 55.03
N TYR A 225 -26.65 27.59 55.20
CA TYR A 225 -25.34 28.15 55.50
C TYR A 225 -24.24 27.56 54.59
N GLU A 226 -23.32 28.41 54.16
CA GLU A 226 -22.05 27.99 53.56
C GLU A 226 -21.07 27.61 54.68
N LYS A 227 -20.51 26.40 54.59
CA LYS A 227 -19.51 25.87 55.50
C LYS A 227 -18.11 26.28 55.02
N VAL A 228 -17.55 27.29 55.68
CA VAL A 228 -16.23 27.85 55.35
C VAL A 228 -15.17 27.29 56.30
N THR A 229 -14.25 26.49 55.75
CA THR A 229 -13.02 26.06 56.43
C THR A 229 -11.88 27.00 56.06
N ASP A 230 -11.19 27.57 57.06
CA ASP A 230 -10.01 28.40 56.82
C ASP A 230 -8.73 27.58 56.57
N LYS A 231 -7.60 28.27 56.30
CA LYS A 231 -6.32 27.62 55.99
C LYS A 231 -5.71 26.84 57.16
N ASP A 232 -6.14 27.14 58.39
CA ASP A 232 -5.68 26.49 59.62
C ASP A 232 -6.60 25.31 59.99
N GLY A 233 -7.58 24.98 59.14
CA GLY A 233 -8.50 23.85 59.30
C GLY A 233 -9.70 24.15 60.20
N LYS A 234 -9.92 25.41 60.59
CA LYS A 234 -11.02 25.80 61.47
C LYS A 234 -12.27 26.08 60.65
N VAL A 235 -13.38 25.48 61.06
CA VAL A 235 -14.70 25.64 60.42
C VAL A 235 -15.46 26.83 61.00
N SER A 236 -16.23 27.48 60.13
CA SER A 236 -17.15 28.57 60.43
C SER A 236 -18.37 28.52 59.50
N LYS A 237 -19.48 29.14 59.90
CA LYS A 237 -20.66 29.28 59.04
C LYS A 237 -20.77 30.68 58.47
N LYS A 238 -20.98 30.79 57.15
CA LYS A 238 -21.29 32.02 56.42
C LYS A 238 -22.75 31.94 55.98
N GLN A 239 -23.51 33.01 56.22
CA GLN A 239 -24.91 33.07 55.82
C GLN A 239 -25.01 33.05 54.28
N LEU A 240 -25.79 32.13 53.71
CA LEU A 240 -26.20 32.23 52.31
C LEU A 240 -27.31 33.28 52.20
N LEU A 241 -27.23 34.07 51.13
CA LEU A 241 -28.15 35.18 50.85
C LEU A 241 -28.83 34.98 49.50
N ASP A 242 -30.07 35.46 49.39
CA ASP A 242 -30.80 35.57 48.13
C ASP A 242 -30.36 36.80 47.30
N ALA A 243 -30.96 36.99 46.13
CA ALA A 243 -30.66 38.10 45.23
C ALA A 243 -31.03 39.50 45.79
N ASP A 244 -31.95 39.57 46.77
CA ASP A 244 -32.33 40.79 47.48
C ASP A 244 -31.45 41.04 48.73
N GLY A 245 -30.60 40.09 49.10
CA GLY A 245 -29.68 40.15 50.24
C GLY A 245 -30.27 39.65 51.57
N ASN A 246 -31.43 38.98 51.57
CA ASN A 246 -31.99 38.32 52.75
C ASN A 246 -31.36 36.93 52.94
N SER A 247 -31.53 36.32 54.11
CA SER A 247 -31.04 34.96 54.37
C SER A 247 -31.88 33.92 53.65
N VAL A 248 -31.25 32.93 53.00
CA VAL A 248 -31.97 31.81 52.35
C VAL A 248 -32.64 30.93 53.41
N THR A 249 -33.97 31.00 53.48
CA THR A 249 -34.81 30.26 54.43
C THR A 249 -35.97 29.57 53.71
N ALA A 250 -36.57 28.59 54.37
CA ALA A 250 -37.80 27.92 53.94
C ALA A 250 -38.60 27.50 55.18
N GLU A 251 -39.90 27.25 55.04
CA GLU A 251 -40.72 26.71 56.13
C GLU A 251 -41.91 25.87 55.66
N THR A 252 -42.23 24.85 56.45
CA THR A 252 -43.31 23.88 56.18
C THR A 252 -44.18 23.73 57.44
N GLU A 253 -45.49 24.00 57.31
CA GLU A 253 -46.48 23.68 58.35
C GLU A 253 -47.07 22.29 58.12
N PHE A 254 -47.19 21.49 59.18
CA PHE A 254 -47.70 20.13 59.11
C PHE A 254 -48.51 19.74 60.36
N ILE A 255 -49.32 18.70 60.23
CA ILE A 255 -50.07 18.08 61.33
C ILE A 255 -49.69 16.59 61.37
N PRO A 256 -48.95 16.12 62.37
CA PRO A 256 -48.52 14.73 62.45
C PRO A 256 -49.69 13.83 62.89
N GLU A 257 -49.83 12.67 62.23
CA GLU A 257 -50.76 11.61 62.66
C GLU A 257 -50.18 10.75 63.81
N THR A 258 -48.86 10.74 63.95
CA THR A 258 -48.10 9.93 64.91
C THR A 258 -47.01 10.75 65.60
N ALA A 259 -46.58 10.36 66.80
CA ALA A 259 -45.54 11.06 67.56
C ALA A 259 -44.13 11.02 66.91
N PHE A 260 -43.99 10.30 65.81
CA PHE A 260 -42.78 10.15 64.99
C PHE A 260 -43.18 10.20 63.52
N GLY A 261 -42.29 10.69 62.66
CA GLY A 261 -42.49 10.75 61.22
C GLY A 261 -41.56 11.76 60.55
N ASP A 262 -41.82 12.03 59.28
CA ASP A 262 -40.97 12.83 58.41
C ASP A 262 -41.74 14.02 57.83
N VAL A 263 -41.06 15.15 57.58
CA VAL A 263 -41.59 16.30 56.84
C VAL A 263 -40.46 16.97 56.06
N ASP A 264 -40.71 17.34 54.81
CA ASP A 264 -39.69 17.96 53.96
C ASP A 264 -39.72 19.51 54.04
N VAL A 265 -38.53 20.10 54.09
CA VAL A 265 -38.29 21.55 53.96
C VAL A 265 -37.51 21.77 52.66
N THR A 266 -38.13 22.42 51.69
CA THR A 266 -37.54 22.62 50.35
C THR A 266 -37.00 24.05 50.20
N PHE A 267 -35.72 24.17 49.83
CA PHE A 267 -35.05 25.46 49.60
C PHE A 267 -34.65 25.61 48.13
N THR A 268 -35.01 26.70 47.47
CA THR A 268 -34.56 27.03 46.11
C THR A 268 -33.74 28.32 46.12
N PHE A 269 -32.55 28.33 45.52
CA PHE A 269 -31.64 29.49 45.52
C PHE A 269 -30.66 29.48 44.31
N ASP A 270 -29.92 30.57 44.11
CA ASP A 270 -28.84 30.64 43.11
C ASP A 270 -27.52 30.14 43.72
N ALA A 271 -26.99 29.03 43.21
CA ALA A 271 -25.69 28.47 43.59
C ALA A 271 -24.60 28.71 42.52
N SER A 272 -24.89 29.51 41.49
CA SER A 272 -23.99 29.73 40.36
C SER A 272 -22.71 30.48 40.76
N ASP A 273 -22.75 31.28 41.84
CA ASP A 273 -21.59 31.99 42.42
C ASP A 273 -20.81 31.19 43.48
N LEU A 274 -21.35 30.06 43.97
CA LEU A 274 -20.60 29.11 44.80
C LEU A 274 -19.59 28.33 43.95
N LYS A 275 -18.49 27.85 44.53
CA LYS A 275 -17.41 27.15 43.80
C LYS A 275 -17.59 25.64 43.92
N ALA A 276 -17.03 24.90 42.96
CA ALA A 276 -16.94 23.45 43.08
C ALA A 276 -16.21 23.04 44.37
N LYS A 277 -16.82 22.14 45.14
CA LYS A 277 -16.43 21.67 46.49
C LYS A 277 -16.70 22.63 47.65
N ASP A 278 -17.31 23.80 47.43
CA ASP A 278 -17.95 24.55 48.52
C ASP A 278 -19.10 23.70 49.10
N LYS A 279 -19.50 23.97 50.35
CA LYS A 279 -20.42 23.12 51.09
C LYS A 279 -21.57 23.91 51.67
N VAL A 280 -22.79 23.40 51.49
CA VAL A 280 -24.03 24.00 51.99
C VAL A 280 -24.63 23.08 53.04
N VAL A 281 -25.10 23.66 54.14
CA VAL A 281 -25.61 22.94 55.32
C VAL A 281 -26.92 23.61 55.75
N ALA A 282 -28.00 22.84 55.92
CA ALA A 282 -29.24 23.38 56.47
C ALA A 282 -29.26 23.31 58.01
N PHE A 283 -29.97 24.25 58.62
CA PHE A 283 -30.22 24.40 60.05
C PHE A 283 -31.73 24.52 60.28
N GLU A 284 -32.33 23.65 61.09
CA GLU A 284 -33.78 23.52 61.25
C GLU A 284 -34.26 23.85 62.67
N SER A 285 -35.47 24.41 62.79
CA SER A 285 -36.17 24.66 64.04
C SER A 285 -37.63 24.20 63.95
N LEU A 286 -38.04 23.29 64.84
CA LEU A 286 -39.41 22.84 65.02
C LEU A 286 -40.11 23.69 66.09
N SER A 287 -41.22 24.30 65.70
CA SER A 287 -41.99 25.20 66.55
C SER A 287 -43.48 24.82 66.63
N LEU A 288 -44.10 25.20 67.74
CA LEU A 288 -45.54 25.10 67.98
C LEU A 288 -46.02 26.45 68.52
N ASN A 289 -47.08 27.01 67.93
CA ASN A 289 -47.60 28.34 68.28
C ASN A 289 -46.51 29.45 68.28
N GLY A 290 -45.48 29.33 67.44
CA GLY A 290 -44.35 30.27 67.36
C GLY A 290 -43.28 30.11 68.46
N LYS A 291 -43.36 29.06 69.30
CA LYS A 291 -42.35 28.71 70.30
C LYS A 291 -41.51 27.54 69.79
N GLU A 292 -40.18 27.71 69.71
CA GLU A 292 -39.25 26.61 69.42
C GLU A 292 -39.35 25.52 70.49
N LEU A 293 -39.40 24.26 70.05
CA LEU A 293 -39.43 23.06 70.90
C LEU A 293 -38.16 22.22 70.74
N ALA A 294 -37.63 22.16 69.52
CA ALA A 294 -36.39 21.46 69.16
C ALA A 294 -35.75 22.14 67.93
N SER A 295 -34.44 22.05 67.80
CA SER A 295 -33.69 22.56 66.65
C SER A 295 -32.48 21.67 66.36
N HIS A 296 -32.09 21.58 65.08
CA HIS A 296 -30.90 20.87 64.61
C HIS A 296 -30.01 21.89 63.88
N ALA A 297 -28.81 22.13 64.41
CA ALA A 297 -28.07 23.36 64.14
C ALA A 297 -26.55 23.17 64.20
N ASP A 298 -26.04 22.12 63.53
CA ASP A 298 -24.62 21.80 63.50
C ASP A 298 -24.00 21.98 62.10
N ILE A 299 -23.01 22.88 62.01
CA ILE A 299 -22.24 23.11 60.77
C ILE A 299 -21.28 21.95 60.46
N GLU A 300 -21.05 21.02 61.38
CA GLU A 300 -20.23 19.82 61.18
C GLU A 300 -21.00 18.58 60.70
N ASP A 301 -22.34 18.60 60.75
CA ASP A 301 -23.13 17.43 60.38
C ASP A 301 -23.06 17.12 58.87
N LYS A 302 -22.73 15.87 58.57
CA LYS A 302 -22.57 15.32 57.22
C LYS A 302 -23.89 14.88 56.62
N SER A 303 -24.89 14.52 57.44
CA SER A 303 -26.25 14.28 56.96
C SER A 303 -26.85 15.56 56.40
N GLN A 304 -26.53 16.69 57.04
CA GLN A 304 -26.90 18.04 56.60
C GLN A 304 -26.04 18.67 55.50
N THR A 305 -24.87 18.12 55.18
CA THR A 305 -23.96 18.76 54.22
C THR A 305 -24.19 18.25 52.80
N VAL A 306 -24.63 19.12 51.89
CA VAL A 306 -24.45 18.95 50.44
C VAL A 306 -23.17 19.68 49.96
N THR A 307 -22.61 19.23 48.85
CA THR A 307 -21.35 19.72 48.27
C THR A 307 -21.59 20.21 46.85
N ILE A 308 -21.16 21.43 46.53
CA ILE A 308 -21.39 22.04 45.22
C ILE A 308 -20.57 21.33 44.15
N THR A 309 -21.23 20.85 43.10
CA THR A 309 -20.60 20.48 41.83
C THR A 309 -20.72 21.63 40.82
N LYS A 310 -19.94 21.54 39.73
CA LYS A 310 -20.03 22.40 38.55
C LYS A 310 -19.91 21.54 37.32
N PRO A 311 -20.47 21.95 36.16
CA PRO A 311 -20.27 21.25 34.92
C PRO A 311 -18.79 20.99 34.63
N THR A 312 -18.47 19.85 34.01
CA THR A 312 -17.13 19.55 33.50
C THR A 312 -17.19 18.93 32.12
N LEU A 313 -16.16 19.21 31.32
CA LEU A 313 -15.99 18.69 29.96
C LEU A 313 -14.80 17.75 29.86
N SER A 314 -14.87 16.83 28.90
CA SER A 314 -13.74 16.08 28.36
C SER A 314 -14.08 15.76 26.90
N THR A 315 -13.25 16.19 25.97
CA THR A 315 -13.60 16.27 24.55
C THR A 315 -12.66 15.41 23.69
N THR A 316 -12.98 15.11 22.43
CA THR A 316 -12.15 14.26 21.55
C THR A 316 -12.44 14.53 20.06
N ALA A 317 -11.60 15.36 19.41
CA ALA A 317 -11.69 15.68 17.97
C ALA A 317 -11.08 14.60 17.05
N VAL A 318 -11.82 14.12 16.05
CA VAL A 318 -11.41 13.14 15.03
C VAL A 318 -11.73 13.64 13.61
N ASP A 319 -11.17 13.00 12.58
CA ASP A 319 -11.62 13.25 11.19
C ASP A 319 -13.08 12.78 11.02
N GLY A 320 -13.92 13.60 10.39
CA GLY A 320 -15.27 13.22 9.99
C GLY A 320 -15.35 12.20 8.84
N LEU A 321 -14.22 11.90 8.17
CA LEU A 321 -14.13 10.92 7.09
C LEU A 321 -14.08 9.47 7.59
N ASP A 322 -13.21 9.18 8.56
CA ASP A 322 -12.92 7.81 9.02
C ASP A 322 -12.81 7.64 10.57
N ALA A 323 -13.01 8.72 11.32
CA ALA A 323 -12.84 8.82 12.78
C ALA A 323 -11.41 8.60 13.33
N ASP A 324 -10.38 8.78 12.51
CA ASP A 324 -8.97 8.73 12.92
C ASP A 324 -8.43 10.13 13.38
N LYS A 325 -7.11 10.36 13.40
CA LYS A 325 -6.47 11.64 13.81
C LYS A 325 -5.69 12.32 12.66
N ASN A 326 -5.97 12.03 11.39
CA ASN A 326 -5.15 12.40 10.23
C ASN A 326 -5.96 13.07 9.09
N LEU A 327 -6.25 14.38 9.20
CA LEU A 327 -6.98 15.11 8.15
C LEU A 327 -6.23 15.13 6.82
N ILE A 328 -6.92 14.81 5.72
CA ILE A 328 -6.35 14.89 4.36
C ILE A 328 -6.39 16.35 3.87
N GLY A 329 -5.25 17.04 3.99
CA GLY A 329 -5.13 18.49 3.76
C GLY A 329 -5.13 18.93 2.29
N GLU A 330 -6.02 18.42 1.44
CA GLU A 330 -6.08 18.77 0.00
C GLU A 330 -7.23 19.70 -0.38
N GLY A 331 -8.08 20.07 0.59
CA GLY A 331 -9.26 20.90 0.41
C GLY A 331 -10.10 20.98 1.66
N ASP A 332 -11.41 21.05 1.48
CA ASP A 332 -12.43 21.08 2.53
C ASP A 332 -12.40 19.78 3.37
N VAL A 333 -12.07 19.88 4.66
CA VAL A 333 -12.05 18.78 5.64
C VAL A 333 -13.09 18.99 6.73
N THR A 334 -13.44 17.93 7.45
CA THR A 334 -14.39 17.97 8.58
C THR A 334 -13.73 17.40 9.84
N ILE A 335 -13.89 18.09 10.97
CA ILE A 335 -13.56 17.56 12.30
C ILE A 335 -14.86 17.32 13.04
N VAL A 336 -15.00 16.15 13.66
CA VAL A 336 -16.06 15.86 14.64
C VAL A 336 -15.42 15.81 16.03
N ASP A 337 -15.84 16.69 16.93
CA ASP A 337 -15.42 16.67 18.33
C ASP A 337 -16.53 16.16 19.25
N THR A 338 -16.30 15.00 19.89
CA THR A 338 -17.25 14.43 20.84
C THR A 338 -17.04 15.02 22.25
N VAL A 339 -17.93 15.95 22.62
CA VAL A 339 -17.91 16.67 23.90
C VAL A 339 -18.65 15.89 24.96
N LYS A 340 -17.91 15.31 25.91
CA LYS A 340 -18.45 14.54 27.03
C LYS A 340 -18.66 15.48 28.22
N TYR A 341 -19.90 15.67 28.64
CA TYR A 341 -20.27 16.56 29.73
C TYR A 341 -20.69 15.78 30.99
N LYS A 342 -20.54 16.42 32.15
CA LYS A 342 -21.01 15.94 33.47
C LYS A 342 -21.46 17.10 34.35
N ASN A 343 -22.30 16.81 35.34
CA ASN A 343 -22.87 17.73 36.34
C ASN A 343 -23.67 18.88 35.69
N VAL A 344 -24.47 18.56 34.67
CA VAL A 344 -25.46 19.47 34.06
C VAL A 344 -26.88 19.13 34.55
N THR A 345 -27.81 20.08 34.50
CA THR A 345 -29.21 19.87 34.89
C THR A 345 -30.04 19.36 33.68
N PRO A 346 -30.64 18.15 33.75
CA PRO A 346 -31.52 17.63 32.71
C PRO A 346 -32.64 18.59 32.33
N GLY A 347 -33.03 18.60 31.05
CA GLY A 347 -34.14 19.41 30.54
C GLY A 347 -33.85 20.91 30.33
N LYS A 348 -32.72 21.45 30.81
CA LYS A 348 -32.24 22.80 30.42
C LYS A 348 -31.60 22.76 29.02
N THR A 349 -31.77 23.80 28.21
CA THR A 349 -31.04 23.92 26.93
C THR A 349 -29.64 24.51 27.16
N TYR A 350 -28.62 23.72 26.84
CA TYR A 350 -27.22 24.15 26.87
C TYR A 350 -26.71 24.39 25.45
N LYS A 351 -25.65 25.20 25.32
CA LYS A 351 -24.90 25.34 24.07
C LYS A 351 -23.42 25.05 24.30
N VAL A 352 -22.86 24.17 23.49
CA VAL A 352 -21.40 24.08 23.32
C VAL A 352 -21.00 24.95 22.13
N SER A 353 -19.98 25.77 22.30
CA SER A 353 -19.30 26.50 21.23
C SER A 353 -17.83 26.10 21.20
N GLY A 354 -17.32 25.71 20.03
CA GLY A 354 -15.95 25.27 19.79
C GLY A 354 -15.16 26.24 18.91
N THR A 355 -13.82 26.19 18.97
CA THR A 355 -12.91 27.00 18.14
C THR A 355 -11.63 26.23 17.82
N LEU A 356 -11.23 26.20 16.55
CA LEU A 356 -10.01 25.50 16.12
C LEU A 356 -8.74 26.36 16.21
N TYR A 357 -7.64 25.73 16.60
CA TYR A 357 -6.31 26.33 16.69
C TYR A 357 -5.26 25.48 15.99
N GLU A 358 -4.36 26.12 15.26
CA GLU A 358 -3.11 25.52 14.81
C GLU A 358 -2.11 25.48 15.97
N LYS A 359 -1.57 24.30 16.26
CA LYS A 359 -0.56 24.05 17.28
C LYS A 359 0.84 24.25 16.70
N VAL A 360 1.46 25.37 17.05
CA VAL A 360 2.77 25.78 16.56
C VAL A 360 3.84 25.52 17.62
N THR A 361 4.72 24.56 17.36
CA THR A 361 5.97 24.36 18.11
C THR A 361 7.09 25.17 17.46
N ASP A 362 7.80 26.00 18.22
CA ASP A 362 8.97 26.72 17.73
C ASP A 362 10.26 25.86 17.73
N LYS A 363 11.37 26.44 17.26
CA LYS A 363 12.66 25.72 17.13
C LYS A 363 13.26 25.32 18.48
N ASP A 364 12.85 25.98 19.57
CA ASP A 364 13.32 25.71 20.93
C ASP A 364 12.41 24.69 21.65
N GLY A 365 11.43 24.12 20.94
CA GLY A 365 10.51 23.10 21.44
C GLY A 365 9.31 23.66 22.20
N LYS A 366 9.12 24.98 22.24
CA LYS A 366 8.02 25.62 22.96
C LYS A 366 6.77 25.67 22.10
N VAL A 367 5.64 25.27 22.69
CA VAL A 367 4.33 25.25 22.02
C VAL A 367 3.59 26.58 22.22
N SER A 368 2.84 26.95 21.19
CA SER A 368 1.93 28.10 21.15
C SER A 368 0.70 27.76 20.30
N LYS A 369 -0.41 28.49 20.49
CA LYS A 369 -1.60 28.38 19.64
C LYS A 369 -1.69 29.55 18.67
N LYS A 370 -1.92 29.26 17.40
CA LYS A 370 -2.24 30.21 16.33
C LYS A 370 -3.71 30.03 15.97
N GLN A 371 -4.45 31.12 15.85
CA GLN A 371 -5.87 31.06 15.47
C GLN A 371 -5.98 30.49 14.06
N LEU A 372 -6.76 29.42 13.89
CA LEU A 372 -7.15 28.94 12.56
C LEU A 372 -8.24 29.86 12.02
N LEU A 373 -8.15 30.23 10.73
CA LEU A 373 -9.06 31.16 10.07
C LEU A 373 -9.72 30.52 8.85
N ASP A 374 -10.94 30.95 8.54
CA ASP A 374 -11.66 30.62 7.30
C ASP A 374 -11.19 31.48 6.10
N ALA A 375 -11.80 31.26 4.94
CA ALA A 375 -11.47 31.98 3.70
C ALA A 375 -11.82 33.49 3.72
N ASP A 376 -12.74 33.91 4.60
CA ASP A 376 -13.10 35.32 4.83
C ASP A 376 -12.22 35.97 5.91
N GLY A 377 -11.38 35.19 6.61
CA GLY A 377 -10.45 35.63 7.65
C GLY A 377 -11.03 35.62 9.07
N ASN A 378 -12.18 34.98 9.31
CA ASN A 378 -12.77 34.82 10.65
C ASN A 378 -12.20 33.57 11.34
N PRO A 379 -12.20 33.50 12.69
CA PRO A 379 -11.89 32.28 13.43
C PRO A 379 -12.77 31.10 13.00
N VAL A 380 -12.17 29.93 12.73
CA VAL A 380 -12.94 28.70 12.49
C VAL A 380 -13.60 28.25 13.80
N THR A 381 -14.93 28.36 13.86
CA THR A 381 -15.76 27.99 15.00
C THR A 381 -16.92 27.10 14.59
N ALA A 382 -17.52 26.44 15.56
CA ALA A 382 -18.76 25.69 15.42
C ALA A 382 -19.55 25.78 16.73
N GLU A 383 -20.86 25.58 16.70
CA GLU A 383 -21.66 25.48 17.92
C GLU A 383 -22.83 24.51 17.78
N THR A 384 -23.30 23.99 18.91
CA THR A 384 -24.37 22.99 18.96
C THR A 384 -25.17 23.17 20.26
N GLU A 385 -26.47 23.38 20.10
CA GLU A 385 -27.44 23.44 21.21
C GLU A 385 -28.01 22.04 21.46
N PHE A 386 -28.14 21.68 22.73
CA PHE A 386 -28.67 20.38 23.15
C PHE A 386 -29.47 20.49 24.45
N VAL A 387 -30.32 19.50 24.70
CA VAL A 387 -31.02 19.31 25.97
C VAL A 387 -30.62 17.92 26.49
N PRO A 388 -29.96 17.82 27.67
CA PRO A 388 -29.57 16.53 28.22
C PRO A 388 -30.73 15.85 28.95
N ASP A 389 -30.84 14.53 28.79
CA ASP A 389 -31.79 13.68 29.51
C ASP A 389 -31.27 13.22 30.90
N ASP A 390 -29.95 13.24 31.11
CA ASP A 390 -29.25 12.85 32.34
C ASP A 390 -28.13 13.86 32.65
N THR A 391 -27.63 13.87 33.88
CA THR A 391 -26.58 14.76 34.40
C THR A 391 -25.22 14.62 33.72
N TYR A 392 -25.05 13.62 32.86
CA TYR A 392 -23.87 13.35 32.04
C TYR A 392 -24.29 12.85 30.66
N GLY A 393 -23.40 12.97 29.68
CA GLY A 393 -23.68 12.50 28.32
C GLY A 393 -22.62 12.97 27.33
N THR A 394 -22.99 12.95 26.05
CA THR A 394 -22.12 13.36 24.92
C THR A 394 -22.91 14.16 23.90
N VAL A 395 -22.28 15.18 23.32
CA VAL A 395 -22.78 15.93 22.16
C VAL A 395 -21.61 16.16 21.20
N ASP A 396 -21.84 16.03 19.90
CA ASP A 396 -20.80 16.23 18.89
C ASP A 396 -20.83 17.66 18.35
N VAL A 397 -19.67 18.32 18.29
CA VAL A 397 -19.46 19.63 17.65
C VAL A 397 -18.71 19.40 16.35
N THR A 398 -19.32 19.74 15.21
CA THR A 398 -18.75 19.49 13.88
C THR A 398 -18.22 20.77 13.25
N PHE A 399 -16.95 20.76 12.85
CA PHE A 399 -16.27 21.87 12.17
C PHE A 399 -15.98 21.50 10.71
N THR A 400 -16.06 22.47 9.79
CA THR A 400 -15.65 22.30 8.39
C THR A 400 -14.81 23.50 7.94
N PHE A 401 -13.66 23.26 7.32
CA PHE A 401 -12.75 24.31 6.82
C PHE A 401 -11.83 23.78 5.71
N ASP A 402 -11.19 24.67 4.94
CA ASP A 402 -10.19 24.28 3.93
C ASP A 402 -8.80 24.08 4.58
N ALA A 403 -8.27 22.86 4.52
CA ALA A 403 -6.95 22.50 5.02
C ALA A 403 -5.83 22.58 3.97
N SER A 404 -6.13 23.09 2.76
CA SER A 404 -5.18 23.26 1.64
C SER A 404 -3.86 23.92 2.02
N ASP A 405 -3.90 24.96 2.86
CA ASP A 405 -2.76 25.82 3.16
C ASP A 405 -1.97 25.40 4.41
N LEU A 406 -2.50 24.45 5.18
CA LEU A 406 -1.75 23.76 6.24
C LEU A 406 -0.75 22.78 5.63
N LYS A 407 0.35 22.46 6.32
CA LYS A 407 1.42 21.59 5.81
C LYS A 407 1.30 20.18 6.39
N ALA A 408 1.91 19.21 5.72
CA ALA A 408 2.02 17.86 6.26
C ALA A 408 2.71 17.87 7.63
N LYS A 409 2.09 17.23 8.62
CA LYS A 409 2.43 17.21 10.06
C LYS A 409 2.10 18.47 10.87
N ASP A 410 1.50 19.51 10.27
CA ASP A 410 0.86 20.57 11.07
C ASP A 410 -0.29 19.96 11.89
N LYS A 411 -0.67 20.61 12.98
CA LYS A 411 -1.60 20.06 13.98
C LYS A 411 -2.72 21.04 14.29
N VAL A 412 -3.95 20.54 14.29
CA VAL A 412 -5.16 21.29 14.64
C VAL A 412 -5.71 20.73 15.94
N VAL A 413 -6.15 21.63 16.82
CA VAL A 413 -6.65 21.32 18.17
C VAL A 413 -7.93 22.11 18.38
N ALA A 414 -9.03 21.47 18.79
CA ALA A 414 -10.25 22.18 19.16
C ALA A 414 -10.22 22.62 20.63
N PHE A 415 -10.87 23.75 20.90
CA PHE A 415 -11.10 24.33 22.22
C PHE A 415 -12.61 24.55 22.40
N GLU A 416 -13.20 24.04 23.48
CA GLU A 416 -14.65 24.00 23.71
C GLU A 416 -15.08 24.82 24.94
N SER A 417 -16.26 25.43 24.87
CA SER A 417 -16.94 26.09 25.99
C SER A 417 -18.40 25.65 26.05
N LEU A 418 -18.84 25.22 27.23
CA LEU A 418 -20.23 24.89 27.57
C LEU A 418 -20.87 26.07 28.29
N SER A 419 -22.01 26.50 27.78
CA SER A 419 -22.76 27.65 28.29
C SER A 419 -24.24 27.34 28.51
N LEU A 420 -24.84 28.06 29.46
CA LEU A 420 -26.27 28.09 29.74
C LEU A 420 -26.71 29.55 29.82
N ASN A 421 -27.77 29.94 29.12
CA ASN A 421 -28.26 31.32 29.06
C ASN A 421 -27.17 32.37 28.70
N GLY A 422 -26.12 31.96 27.98
CA GLY A 422 -24.96 32.79 27.63
C GLY A 422 -23.88 32.96 28.72
N LYS A 423 -24.03 32.35 29.90
CA LYS A 423 -22.98 32.25 30.94
C LYS A 423 -22.15 30.99 30.67
N GLU A 424 -20.83 31.13 30.49
CA GLU A 424 -19.92 29.97 30.46
C GLU A 424 -19.93 29.28 31.83
N LEU A 425 -20.07 27.95 31.81
CA LEU A 425 -20.07 27.11 33.01
C LEU A 425 -18.82 26.21 33.10
N ALA A 426 -18.30 25.77 31.95
CA ALA A 426 -17.10 24.95 31.84
C ALA A 426 -16.47 25.11 30.46
N SER A 427 -15.15 24.96 30.37
CA SER A 427 -14.42 24.97 29.09
C SER A 427 -13.25 23.97 29.11
N HIS A 428 -12.92 23.43 27.94
CA HIS A 428 -11.77 22.56 27.71
C HIS A 428 -10.85 23.25 26.69
N ALA A 429 -9.68 23.67 27.14
CA ALA A 429 -8.90 24.71 26.45
C ALA A 429 -7.38 24.46 26.52
N ASP A 430 -6.96 23.21 26.26
CA ASP A 430 -5.56 22.80 26.32
C ASP A 430 -4.97 22.51 24.93
N ILE A 431 -3.96 23.29 24.54
CA ILE A 431 -3.21 23.11 23.28
C ILE A 431 -2.30 21.86 23.32
N GLU A 432 -2.08 21.25 24.48
CA GLU A 432 -1.30 20.03 24.66
C GLU A 432 -2.12 18.72 24.64
N ASP A 433 -3.46 18.79 24.67
CA ASP A 433 -4.29 17.59 24.71
C ASP A 433 -4.25 16.81 23.38
N LYS A 434 -3.74 15.59 23.47
CA LYS A 434 -3.63 14.64 22.35
C LYS A 434 -4.98 14.06 21.95
N SER A 435 -5.96 14.07 22.84
CA SER A 435 -7.35 13.69 22.58
C SER A 435 -7.98 14.69 21.60
N GLN A 436 -7.63 15.98 21.76
CA GLN A 436 -8.03 17.08 20.90
C GLN A 436 -7.17 17.32 19.66
N THR A 437 -5.98 16.72 19.57
CA THR A 437 -5.05 16.99 18.47
C THR A 437 -5.29 16.05 17.28
N VAL A 438 -5.71 16.61 16.14
CA VAL A 438 -5.60 15.98 14.82
C VAL A 438 -4.39 16.52 14.06
N THR A 439 -3.88 15.76 13.10
CA THR A 439 -2.65 16.04 12.34
C THR A 439 -2.96 16.10 10.86
N ILE A 440 -2.35 17.03 10.13
CA ILE A 440 -2.54 17.16 8.68
C ILE A 440 -1.67 16.16 7.94
N THR A 441 -2.27 15.32 7.11
CA THR A 441 -1.59 14.58 6.05
C THR A 441 -1.72 15.33 4.72
N LYS A 442 -0.93 14.92 3.74
CA LYS A 442 -1.03 15.40 2.36
C LYS A 442 -1.03 14.19 1.41
N PRO A 443 -1.69 14.29 0.26
CA PRO A 443 -1.57 13.34 -0.83
C PRO A 443 -0.12 13.01 -1.16
N LYS A 444 0.10 11.78 -1.62
CA LYS A 444 1.39 11.31 -2.13
C LYS A 444 1.15 10.39 -3.31
N VAL A 445 2.08 10.42 -4.25
CA VAL A 445 2.22 9.44 -5.32
C VAL A 445 3.57 8.74 -5.21
N GLY A 446 3.67 7.57 -5.82
CA GLY A 446 4.91 6.91 -6.21
C GLY A 446 4.58 6.03 -7.41
N THR A 447 5.35 6.16 -8.47
CA THR A 447 4.98 5.71 -9.82
C THR A 447 5.82 4.50 -10.23
N THR A 448 5.51 3.82 -11.34
CA THR A 448 6.32 2.71 -11.88
C THR A 448 6.07 2.55 -13.38
N ALA A 449 7.06 2.90 -14.20
CA ALA A 449 6.92 2.94 -15.66
C ALA A 449 7.38 1.62 -16.30
N LYS A 450 6.61 1.14 -17.27
CA LYS A 450 6.78 -0.17 -17.91
C LYS A 450 6.45 -0.12 -19.40
N ASP A 451 6.99 -1.07 -20.14
CA ASP A 451 6.48 -1.37 -21.47
C ASP A 451 5.00 -1.81 -21.40
N GLY A 452 4.16 -1.28 -22.29
CA GLY A 452 2.71 -1.54 -22.32
C GLY A 452 2.29 -2.81 -23.04
N PHE A 453 3.22 -3.54 -23.66
CA PHE A 453 2.96 -4.79 -24.38
C PHE A 453 3.28 -6.03 -23.53
N ASP A 454 4.40 -6.05 -22.80
CA ASP A 454 4.80 -7.19 -21.95
C ASP A 454 4.98 -6.89 -20.45
N GLY A 455 5.10 -5.60 -20.07
CA GLY A 455 5.22 -5.17 -18.67
C GLY A 455 6.64 -5.22 -18.08
N ASN A 456 7.70 -5.33 -18.88
CA ASN A 456 9.10 -5.15 -18.47
C ASN A 456 9.50 -3.64 -18.43
N GLN A 457 10.80 -3.31 -18.53
CA GLN A 457 11.33 -1.93 -18.66
C GLN A 457 12.17 -1.73 -19.94
N THR A 458 11.91 -2.55 -20.96
CA THR A 458 12.66 -2.69 -22.22
C THR A 458 11.66 -2.53 -23.36
N VAL A 459 11.53 -1.30 -23.88
CA VAL A 459 10.56 -0.98 -24.93
C VAL A 459 11.22 -1.22 -26.29
N VAL A 460 10.68 -2.15 -27.08
CA VAL A 460 11.15 -2.36 -28.46
C VAL A 460 10.70 -1.18 -29.33
N SER A 461 11.68 -0.42 -29.86
CA SER A 461 11.45 0.76 -30.70
C SER A 461 10.63 0.41 -31.95
N ASP A 462 9.50 1.11 -32.12
CA ASP A 462 8.56 0.96 -33.22
C ASP A 462 7.88 2.30 -33.54
N THR A 463 7.20 2.40 -34.69
CA THR A 463 6.44 3.61 -35.10
C THR A 463 5.26 3.93 -34.17
N GLU A 464 4.79 2.96 -33.39
CA GLU A 464 3.82 3.17 -32.30
C GLU A 464 4.20 2.27 -31.12
N VAL A 465 4.70 2.87 -30.04
CA VAL A 465 4.99 2.20 -28.77
C VAL A 465 4.09 2.74 -27.66
N SER A 466 3.81 1.91 -26.65
CA SER A 466 3.06 2.28 -25.46
C SER A 466 3.89 2.09 -24.19
N VAL A 467 3.93 3.10 -23.33
CA VAL A 467 4.51 3.03 -21.99
C VAL A 467 3.39 3.23 -20.97
N VAL A 468 3.29 2.33 -20.00
CA VAL A 468 2.28 2.41 -18.93
C VAL A 468 3.01 2.76 -17.63
N ASP A 469 2.64 3.88 -17.02
CA ASP A 469 3.04 4.20 -15.64
C ASP A 469 1.91 3.87 -14.65
N THR A 470 2.23 3.08 -13.62
CA THR A 470 1.30 2.74 -12.53
C THR A 470 1.49 3.66 -11.32
N VAL A 471 0.60 4.64 -11.20
CA VAL A 471 0.62 5.66 -10.15
C VAL A 471 0.00 5.13 -8.85
N LYS A 472 0.83 4.81 -7.85
CA LYS A 472 0.36 4.39 -6.51
C LYS A 472 0.10 5.63 -5.65
N TYR A 473 -1.17 5.97 -5.43
CA TYR A 473 -1.56 7.13 -4.60
C TYR A 473 -1.83 6.74 -3.14
N LYS A 474 -1.66 7.70 -2.23
CA LYS A 474 -1.98 7.61 -0.79
C LYS A 474 -2.42 8.96 -0.23
N ASN A 475 -3.27 8.92 0.80
CA ASN A 475 -3.86 10.07 1.48
C ASN A 475 -4.67 10.97 0.50
N VAL A 476 -5.59 10.36 -0.25
CA VAL A 476 -6.59 11.06 -1.08
C VAL A 476 -7.99 10.84 -0.49
N THR A 477 -8.91 11.77 -0.69
CA THR A 477 -10.30 11.66 -0.21
C THR A 477 -11.14 10.77 -1.15
N PRO A 478 -11.73 9.67 -0.66
CA PRO A 478 -12.60 8.81 -1.46
C PRO A 478 -13.80 9.55 -2.09
N GLY A 479 -14.25 9.10 -3.26
CA GLY A 479 -15.41 9.65 -3.95
C GLY A 479 -15.23 11.06 -4.55
N LYS A 480 -14.02 11.62 -4.55
CA LYS A 480 -13.68 12.85 -5.30
C LYS A 480 -13.07 12.50 -6.66
N THR A 481 -13.23 13.37 -7.65
CA THR A 481 -12.56 13.21 -8.95
C THR A 481 -11.17 13.84 -8.92
N TYR A 482 -10.16 13.05 -9.24
CA TYR A 482 -8.76 13.45 -9.40
C TYR A 482 -8.33 13.28 -10.85
N LYS A 483 -7.26 13.98 -11.24
CA LYS A 483 -6.57 13.73 -12.50
C LYS A 483 -5.08 13.57 -12.27
N VAL A 484 -4.51 12.49 -12.80
CA VAL A 484 -3.05 12.42 -13.02
C VAL A 484 -2.76 12.90 -14.43
N SER A 485 -1.77 13.76 -14.58
CA SER A 485 -1.18 14.13 -15.88
C SER A 485 0.32 13.82 -15.85
N GLY A 486 0.81 13.05 -16.83
CA GLY A 486 2.20 12.64 -16.97
C GLY A 486 2.91 13.29 -18.16
N THR A 487 4.25 13.26 -18.19
CA THR A 487 5.06 13.75 -19.32
C THR A 487 6.35 12.94 -19.45
N LEU A 488 6.70 12.45 -20.65
CA LEU A 488 7.93 11.68 -20.83
C LEU A 488 9.16 12.58 -21.06
N TYR A 489 10.30 12.14 -20.52
CA TYR A 489 11.61 12.78 -20.68
C TYR A 489 12.70 11.77 -21.05
N GLU A 490 13.55 12.10 -22.01
CA GLU A 490 14.82 11.40 -22.24
C GLU A 490 15.83 11.76 -21.13
N LYS A 491 16.43 10.74 -20.52
CA LYS A 491 17.52 10.86 -19.54
C LYS A 491 18.85 10.98 -20.30
N VAL A 492 19.40 12.19 -20.38
CA VAL A 492 20.60 12.51 -21.16
C VAL A 492 21.79 12.70 -20.22
N THR A 493 22.70 11.73 -20.20
CA THR A 493 23.98 11.81 -19.47
C THR A 493 25.04 12.45 -20.35
N ASP A 494 25.73 13.48 -19.86
CA ASP A 494 26.87 14.08 -20.56
C ASP A 494 28.18 13.29 -20.37
N LYS A 495 29.25 13.74 -21.04
CA LYS A 495 30.56 13.06 -21.06
C LYS A 495 31.26 13.06 -19.70
N ASP A 496 30.86 13.96 -18.79
CA ASP A 496 31.40 14.07 -17.43
C ASP A 496 30.54 13.29 -16.42
N GLY A 497 29.54 12.52 -16.89
CA GLY A 497 28.69 11.65 -16.08
C GLY A 497 27.50 12.37 -15.43
N LYS A 498 27.19 13.60 -15.85
CA LYS A 498 26.10 14.39 -15.27
C LYS A 498 24.82 14.23 -16.10
N VAL A 499 23.72 13.92 -15.42
CA VAL A 499 22.40 13.75 -16.03
C VAL A 499 21.67 15.08 -16.21
N ALA A 500 20.96 15.22 -17.33
CA ALA A 500 19.99 16.26 -17.62
C ALA A 500 18.75 15.64 -18.27
N LYS A 501 17.58 16.25 -18.07
CA LYS A 501 16.34 15.82 -18.73
C LYS A 501 16.08 16.59 -20.02
N LYS A 502 15.97 15.88 -21.15
CA LYS A 502 15.44 16.39 -22.42
C LYS A 502 13.98 15.98 -22.49
N ARG A 503 13.07 16.88 -22.86
CA ARG A 503 11.65 16.51 -22.97
C ARG A 503 11.44 15.68 -24.23
N LEU A 504 10.75 14.55 -24.12
CA LEU A 504 10.40 13.72 -25.27
C LEU A 504 9.33 14.44 -26.11
N LEU A 505 9.51 14.42 -27.44
CA LEU A 505 8.62 15.08 -28.39
C LEU A 505 8.02 14.08 -29.39
N ASP A 506 6.79 14.33 -29.83
CA ASP A 506 6.16 13.62 -30.94
C ASP A 506 6.74 14.05 -32.31
N ALA A 507 6.31 13.39 -33.38
CA ALA A 507 6.70 13.71 -34.76
C ALA A 507 6.31 15.13 -35.23
N ASN A 508 5.47 15.86 -34.46
CA ASN A 508 5.07 17.24 -34.72
C ASN A 508 5.85 18.26 -33.87
N GLY A 509 6.70 17.81 -32.94
CA GLY A 509 7.44 18.64 -31.98
C GLY A 509 6.68 19.00 -30.69
N ASN A 510 5.53 18.38 -30.42
CA ASN A 510 4.78 18.52 -29.16
C ASN A 510 5.36 17.63 -28.07
N PRO A 511 5.30 18.02 -26.79
CA PRO A 511 5.54 17.12 -25.65
C PRO A 511 4.74 15.80 -25.71
N VAL A 512 5.39 14.67 -25.45
CA VAL A 512 4.67 13.41 -25.20
C VAL A 512 4.08 13.44 -23.78
N THR A 513 2.75 13.50 -23.71
CA THR A 513 1.98 13.64 -22.46
C THR A 513 0.74 12.77 -22.49
N ALA A 514 0.36 12.23 -21.33
CA ALA A 514 -0.88 11.49 -21.13
C ALA A 514 -1.58 11.98 -19.86
N GLU A 515 -2.89 11.77 -19.75
CA GLU A 515 -3.62 12.05 -18.52
C GLU A 515 -4.79 11.09 -18.31
N THR A 516 -5.20 10.92 -17.05
CA THR A 516 -6.27 10.00 -16.65
C THR A 516 -7.02 10.55 -15.45
N GLU A 517 -8.33 10.70 -15.60
CA GLU A 517 -9.24 11.06 -14.51
C GLU A 517 -9.77 9.80 -13.80
N PHE A 518 -9.81 9.83 -12.48
CA PHE A 518 -10.29 8.71 -11.67
C PHE A 518 -11.03 9.18 -10.41
N VAL A 519 -11.77 8.26 -9.80
CA VAL A 519 -12.42 8.43 -8.50
C VAL A 519 -11.97 7.26 -7.62
N PRO A 520 -11.25 7.49 -6.51
CA PRO A 520 -10.81 6.43 -5.62
C PRO A 520 -11.92 6.00 -4.66
N ASP A 521 -12.00 4.69 -4.40
CA ASP A 521 -12.90 4.08 -3.41
C ASP A 521 -12.31 4.07 -1.99
N ASP A 522 -10.98 4.16 -1.85
CA ASP A 522 -10.23 4.17 -0.59
C ASP A 522 -9.11 5.23 -0.67
N THR A 523 -8.53 5.59 0.48
CA THR A 523 -7.48 6.60 0.65
C THR A 523 -6.14 6.26 0.00
N TYR A 524 -6.01 5.05 -0.55
CA TYR A 524 -4.84 4.54 -1.27
C TYR A 524 -5.28 3.62 -2.41
N GLY A 525 -4.45 3.49 -3.43
CA GLY A 525 -4.74 2.65 -4.59
C GLY A 525 -3.75 2.87 -5.73
N THR A 526 -4.14 2.42 -6.92
CA THR A 526 -3.39 2.60 -8.18
C THR A 526 -4.28 3.18 -9.28
N VAL A 527 -3.70 3.96 -10.17
CA VAL A 527 -4.27 4.34 -11.47
C VAL A 527 -3.15 4.29 -12.51
N ASP A 528 -3.45 3.76 -13.69
CA ASP A 528 -2.47 3.65 -14.78
C ASP A 528 -2.58 4.84 -15.75
N VAL A 529 -1.45 5.41 -16.14
CA VAL A 529 -1.33 6.46 -17.16
C VAL A 529 -0.60 5.86 -18.36
N THR A 530 -1.29 5.73 -19.49
CA THR A 530 -0.73 5.16 -20.72
C THR A 530 -0.28 6.27 -21.67
N PHE A 531 1.01 6.31 -21.97
CA PHE A 531 1.60 7.11 -23.03
C PHE A 531 1.65 6.31 -24.33
N THR A 532 1.41 6.96 -25.47
CA THR A 532 1.60 6.38 -26.81
C THR A 532 2.40 7.37 -27.65
N PHE A 533 3.47 6.92 -28.31
CA PHE A 533 4.36 7.76 -29.12
C PHE A 533 5.12 6.95 -30.17
N ASP A 534 5.80 7.65 -31.08
CA ASP A 534 6.69 7.04 -32.07
C ASP A 534 8.07 6.79 -31.44
N GLY A 535 8.36 5.52 -31.14
CA GLY A 535 9.62 5.06 -30.56
C GLY A 535 10.74 4.86 -31.59
N SER A 536 10.44 4.93 -32.89
CA SER A 536 11.44 4.85 -33.98
C SER A 536 12.27 6.13 -34.12
N LEU A 537 11.77 7.25 -33.57
CA LEU A 537 12.50 8.52 -33.44
C LEU A 537 13.62 8.47 -32.38
N LEU A 538 13.67 7.42 -31.56
CA LEU A 538 14.65 7.24 -30.48
C LEU A 538 15.73 6.24 -30.85
N LYS A 539 16.94 6.45 -30.31
CA LYS A 539 18.10 5.59 -30.56
C LYS A 539 18.04 4.36 -29.66
N ASP A 540 18.68 3.28 -30.10
CA ASP A 540 18.96 2.13 -29.23
C ASP A 540 19.64 2.56 -27.92
N ASN A 541 19.26 1.90 -26.83
CA ASN A 541 19.69 2.19 -25.46
C ASN A 541 19.38 3.64 -25.01
N THR A 542 18.26 4.22 -25.44
CA THR A 542 17.79 5.54 -24.92
C THR A 542 16.89 5.34 -23.69
N PRO A 543 17.30 5.78 -22.49
CA PRO A 543 16.43 5.77 -21.32
C PRO A 543 15.38 6.90 -21.37
N VAL A 544 14.12 6.54 -21.16
CA VAL A 544 12.95 7.41 -21.12
C VAL A 544 12.30 7.29 -19.75
N VAL A 545 11.97 8.42 -19.12
CA VAL A 545 11.53 8.52 -17.72
C VAL A 545 10.18 9.23 -17.64
N ALA A 546 9.27 8.68 -16.83
CA ALA A 546 7.95 9.24 -16.53
C ALA A 546 8.00 10.33 -15.43
N PHE A 547 7.07 11.28 -15.46
CA PHE A 547 7.01 12.47 -14.61
C PHE A 547 5.54 12.89 -14.41
N GLU A 548 4.97 12.58 -13.25
CA GLU A 548 3.52 12.63 -13.01
C GLU A 548 3.13 13.70 -11.98
N SER A 549 2.01 14.37 -12.25
CA SER A 549 1.34 15.31 -11.35
C SER A 549 -0.07 14.83 -11.03
N LEU A 550 -0.34 14.55 -9.76
CA LEU A 550 -1.68 14.30 -9.22
C LEU A 550 -2.33 15.63 -8.86
N SER A 551 -3.51 15.88 -9.41
CA SER A 551 -4.24 17.13 -9.25
C SER A 551 -5.69 16.93 -8.78
N TYR A 552 -6.18 17.89 -8.00
CA TYR A 552 -7.56 17.98 -7.52
C TYR A 552 -8.08 19.40 -7.69
N LYS A 553 -9.32 19.56 -8.18
CA LYS A 553 -9.92 20.86 -8.57
C LYS A 553 -9.00 21.71 -9.49
N GLY A 554 -8.08 21.09 -10.24
CA GLY A 554 -7.10 21.77 -11.11
C GLY A 554 -5.84 22.31 -10.41
N LYS A 555 -5.62 21.99 -9.13
CA LYS A 555 -4.41 22.31 -8.34
C LYS A 555 -3.57 21.04 -8.18
N GLU A 556 -2.25 21.12 -8.39
CA GLU A 556 -1.33 20.03 -8.05
C GLU A 556 -1.32 19.83 -6.53
N ILE A 557 -1.46 18.57 -6.11
CA ILE A 557 -1.50 18.15 -4.69
C ILE A 557 -0.41 17.16 -4.32
N ALA A 558 0.11 16.41 -5.28
CA ALA A 558 1.33 15.61 -5.20
C ALA A 558 1.92 15.42 -6.59
N SER A 559 3.23 15.21 -6.69
CA SER A 559 3.92 14.93 -7.95
C SER A 559 5.12 14.02 -7.72
N HIS A 560 5.49 13.26 -8.74
CA HIS A 560 6.73 12.50 -8.81
C HIS A 560 7.53 12.97 -10.03
N SER A 561 8.79 13.34 -9.82
CA SER A 561 9.51 14.15 -10.81
C SER A 561 11.02 14.03 -10.70
N ASP A 562 11.52 12.82 -10.48
CA ASP A 562 12.96 12.52 -10.48
C ASP A 562 13.40 11.95 -11.83
N ILE A 563 14.55 12.39 -12.34
CA ILE A 563 15.15 11.87 -13.58
C ILE A 563 16.10 10.69 -13.31
N GLU A 564 16.43 10.45 -12.03
CA GLU A 564 17.31 9.37 -11.58
C GLU A 564 16.55 8.15 -11.03
N ASP A 565 15.22 8.14 -11.14
CA ASP A 565 14.40 7.02 -10.68
C ASP A 565 14.35 5.89 -11.71
N GLU A 566 14.99 4.77 -11.37
CA GLU A 566 15.07 3.58 -12.21
C GLU A 566 13.75 2.77 -12.19
N ASP A 567 12.88 2.91 -11.17
CA ASP A 567 11.49 2.38 -11.22
C ASP A 567 10.62 3.21 -12.21
N GLN A 568 11.09 4.39 -12.62
CA GLN A 568 10.47 5.27 -13.62
C GLN A 568 11.11 5.24 -14.99
N THR A 569 12.23 4.52 -15.14
CA THR A 569 12.98 4.48 -16.39
C THR A 569 12.62 3.24 -17.19
N VAL A 570 12.23 3.43 -18.46
CA VAL A 570 12.20 2.38 -19.47
C VAL A 570 13.30 2.65 -20.50
N THR A 571 13.95 1.61 -21.02
CA THR A 571 15.02 1.75 -22.01
C THR A 571 14.51 1.33 -23.38
N MET A 572 14.62 2.23 -24.35
CA MET A 572 14.28 1.98 -25.75
C MET A 572 15.36 1.12 -26.41
N HIS A 573 14.98 0.07 -27.12
CA HIS A 573 15.89 -0.81 -27.84
C HIS A 573 15.41 -1.12 -29.26
N THR A 574 16.31 -1.01 -30.23
CA THR A 574 16.02 -1.46 -31.60
C THR A 574 16.23 -2.97 -31.69
N SER A 575 15.37 -3.66 -32.44
CA SER A 575 15.58 -5.07 -32.76
C SER A 575 16.94 -5.30 -33.43
N LYS A 576 17.56 -6.44 -33.14
CA LYS A 576 18.90 -6.81 -33.60
C LYS A 576 18.90 -8.25 -34.12
N ILE A 577 19.81 -8.52 -35.05
CA ILE A 577 20.17 -9.87 -35.50
C ILE A 577 21.69 -10.03 -35.49
N GLY A 578 22.15 -11.26 -35.36
CA GLY A 578 23.54 -11.65 -35.49
C GLY A 578 23.60 -13.07 -36.05
N THR A 579 24.39 -13.26 -37.10
CA THR A 579 24.24 -14.42 -38.00
C THR A 579 25.54 -15.21 -38.11
N THR A 580 25.47 -16.50 -38.45
CA THR A 580 26.62 -17.42 -38.43
C THR A 580 26.43 -18.58 -39.40
N ALA A 581 27.17 -18.55 -40.50
CA ALA A 581 27.08 -19.53 -41.58
C ALA A 581 28.12 -20.65 -41.47
N MET A 582 27.72 -21.87 -41.79
CA MET A 582 28.55 -23.08 -41.78
C MET A 582 28.19 -23.98 -42.98
N ASP A 583 29.07 -24.90 -43.37
CA ASP A 583 28.63 -26.03 -44.22
C ASP A 583 27.66 -26.89 -43.40
N LYS A 584 26.50 -27.20 -43.99
CA LYS A 584 25.50 -28.09 -43.38
C LYS A 584 25.99 -29.54 -43.24
N LEU A 585 26.99 -29.93 -44.03
CA LEU A 585 27.47 -31.30 -44.13
C LEU A 585 28.17 -31.80 -42.85
N ASP A 586 28.97 -30.95 -42.22
CA ASP A 586 29.76 -31.28 -41.02
C ASP A 586 29.80 -30.18 -39.94
N GLY A 587 29.35 -28.95 -40.25
CA GLY A 587 29.35 -27.80 -39.34
C GLY A 587 30.65 -26.99 -39.32
N ASP A 588 31.54 -27.15 -40.30
CA ASP A 588 32.77 -26.35 -40.45
C ASP A 588 32.53 -25.07 -41.30
N LYS A 589 33.60 -24.34 -41.64
CA LYS A 589 33.59 -23.12 -42.45
C LYS A 589 33.97 -23.34 -43.93
N THR A 590 34.03 -24.57 -44.42
CA THR A 590 34.68 -24.97 -45.68
C THR A 590 33.71 -25.76 -46.57
N VAL A 591 32.86 -25.06 -47.32
CA VAL A 591 31.96 -25.71 -48.28
C VAL A 591 32.77 -26.36 -49.40
N ILE A 592 32.64 -27.67 -49.57
CA ILE A 592 33.25 -28.38 -50.70
C ILE A 592 32.35 -28.24 -51.94
N ALA A 593 32.97 -27.98 -53.09
CA ALA A 593 32.27 -27.84 -54.37
C ALA A 593 31.52 -29.14 -54.76
N ASP A 594 30.24 -28.99 -55.08
CA ASP A 594 29.32 -30.08 -55.42
C ASP A 594 28.17 -29.58 -56.30
N ALA A 595 27.46 -30.52 -56.94
CA ALA A 595 26.23 -30.24 -57.68
C ALA A 595 25.06 -29.81 -56.75
N GLU A 596 25.12 -30.17 -55.47
CA GLU A 596 24.18 -29.78 -54.42
C GLU A 596 24.94 -29.55 -53.10
N SER A 597 25.46 -28.34 -52.89
CA SER A 597 25.98 -27.89 -51.60
C SER A 597 24.87 -27.20 -50.80
N THR A 598 24.97 -27.18 -49.46
CA THR A 598 24.07 -26.36 -48.62
C THR A 598 24.84 -25.64 -47.54
N VAL A 599 24.75 -24.32 -47.53
CA VAL A 599 25.15 -23.49 -46.39
C VAL A 599 23.95 -23.38 -45.44
N THR A 600 24.16 -23.60 -44.15
CA THR A 600 23.19 -23.24 -43.12
C THR A 600 23.71 -21.99 -42.41
N ASP A 601 22.97 -20.89 -42.50
CA ASP A 601 23.16 -19.76 -41.59
C ASP A 601 22.26 -19.91 -40.37
N LYS A 602 22.81 -19.64 -39.18
CA LYS A 602 22.04 -19.53 -37.95
C LYS A 602 21.92 -18.06 -37.54
N VAL A 603 20.70 -17.53 -37.66
CA VAL A 603 20.33 -16.19 -37.25
C VAL A 603 19.90 -16.18 -35.78
N ASP A 604 20.73 -15.67 -34.87
CA ASP A 604 20.28 -15.20 -33.56
C ASP A 604 19.55 -13.86 -33.72
N TYR A 605 18.42 -13.68 -33.05
CA TYR A 605 17.68 -12.43 -33.00
C TYR A 605 17.47 -11.97 -31.55
N ASP A 606 17.33 -10.67 -31.35
CA ASP A 606 17.22 -10.04 -30.02
C ASP A 606 16.37 -8.74 -30.08
N HIS A 607 15.76 -8.38 -28.96
CA HIS A 607 14.82 -7.26 -28.82
C HIS A 607 13.68 -7.23 -29.89
N VAL A 608 12.98 -8.36 -30.09
CA VAL A 608 11.79 -8.44 -30.98
C VAL A 608 10.47 -8.55 -30.21
N LEU A 609 9.38 -8.03 -30.78
CA LEU A 609 8.05 -8.06 -30.16
C LEU A 609 7.46 -9.48 -30.22
N THR A 610 7.25 -10.10 -29.06
CA THR A 610 6.68 -11.46 -29.00
C THR A 610 5.28 -11.53 -29.62
N GLY A 611 4.92 -12.66 -30.22
CA GLY A 611 3.59 -12.86 -30.82
C GLY A 611 3.27 -12.01 -32.06
N LYS A 612 4.18 -11.16 -32.54
CA LYS A 612 4.09 -10.49 -33.85
C LYS A 612 4.72 -11.38 -34.92
N SER A 613 4.21 -11.36 -36.15
CA SER A 613 4.86 -12.07 -37.26
C SER A 613 6.08 -11.30 -37.73
N TYR A 614 7.17 -12.01 -38.04
CA TYR A 614 8.37 -11.50 -38.69
C TYR A 614 8.70 -12.38 -39.89
N THR A 615 9.37 -11.81 -40.89
CA THR A 615 9.97 -12.53 -42.01
C THR A 615 11.46 -12.25 -42.02
N MET A 616 12.28 -13.30 -41.96
CA MET A 616 13.69 -13.20 -42.30
C MET A 616 13.85 -13.44 -43.81
N ALA A 617 14.65 -12.63 -44.48
CA ALA A 617 15.19 -12.95 -45.79
C ALA A 617 16.71 -12.91 -45.74
N GLY A 618 17.35 -13.93 -46.31
CA GLY A 618 18.79 -14.01 -46.47
C GLY A 618 19.16 -14.23 -47.94
N ILE A 619 20.36 -13.79 -48.32
CA ILE A 619 20.89 -13.97 -49.68
C ILE A 619 22.39 -14.27 -49.64
N LEU A 620 22.84 -15.24 -50.44
CA LEU A 620 24.24 -15.65 -50.53
C LEU A 620 24.98 -14.76 -51.53
N MET A 621 26.09 -14.18 -51.09
CA MET A 621 26.89 -13.17 -51.78
C MET A 621 28.34 -13.64 -51.91
N ASP A 622 29.07 -13.19 -52.94
CA ASP A 622 30.54 -13.27 -52.94
C ASP A 622 31.09 -12.19 -52.00
N ALA A 623 31.82 -12.60 -50.96
CA ALA A 623 32.38 -11.69 -49.95
C ALA A 623 33.41 -10.71 -50.53
N LYS A 624 34.04 -11.05 -51.67
CA LYS A 624 35.03 -10.19 -52.32
C LYS A 624 34.39 -8.99 -53.02
N THR A 625 33.27 -9.19 -53.73
CA THR A 625 32.59 -8.15 -54.51
C THR A 625 31.38 -7.53 -53.79
N GLY A 626 30.76 -8.24 -52.84
CA GLY A 626 29.47 -7.86 -52.27
C GLY A 626 28.34 -7.97 -53.29
N LEU A 627 28.42 -8.92 -54.24
CA LEU A 627 27.42 -9.18 -55.28
C LEU A 627 26.84 -10.60 -55.15
N PRO A 628 25.58 -10.84 -55.57
CA PRO A 628 24.91 -12.10 -55.31
C PRO A 628 25.45 -13.31 -56.12
N VAL A 629 25.35 -14.47 -55.48
CA VAL A 629 25.60 -15.78 -56.07
C VAL A 629 24.42 -16.18 -56.96
N LEU A 630 24.74 -16.74 -58.14
CA LEU A 630 23.76 -17.24 -59.11
C LEU A 630 24.11 -18.68 -59.52
N THR A 631 23.12 -19.57 -59.54
CA THR A 631 23.31 -21.01 -59.86
C THR A 631 22.19 -21.55 -60.75
N CYS A 632 22.17 -21.11 -62.00
CA CYS A 632 21.22 -21.55 -63.02
C CYS A 632 21.91 -21.63 -64.40
N GLU A 633 21.37 -22.44 -65.32
CA GLU A 633 21.90 -22.57 -66.68
C GLU A 633 22.02 -21.22 -67.42
N GLY A 634 21.13 -20.27 -67.12
CA GLY A 634 21.14 -18.92 -67.66
C GLY A 634 22.09 -17.92 -66.98
N ALA A 635 22.77 -18.28 -65.88
CA ALA A 635 23.48 -17.31 -65.02
C ALA A 635 24.68 -16.66 -65.72
N LYS A 636 25.35 -17.39 -66.62
CA LYS A 636 26.54 -16.94 -67.37
C LYS A 636 26.27 -15.79 -68.36
N LYS A 637 25.02 -15.32 -68.48
CA LYS A 637 24.63 -14.13 -69.28
C LYS A 637 24.75 -12.80 -68.51
N TYR A 638 24.85 -12.82 -67.18
CA TYR A 638 24.88 -11.63 -66.33
C TYR A 638 26.32 -11.22 -65.99
N THR A 639 26.63 -9.93 -66.11
CA THR A 639 27.95 -9.37 -65.76
C THR A 639 27.97 -8.80 -64.33
N GLU A 640 29.17 -8.53 -63.79
CA GLU A 640 29.32 -7.81 -62.50
C GLU A 640 28.61 -6.44 -62.52
N ASP A 641 28.65 -5.73 -63.65
CA ASP A 641 27.90 -4.50 -63.90
C ASP A 641 26.38 -4.70 -63.74
N ASP A 642 25.84 -5.82 -64.23
CA ASP A 642 24.40 -6.10 -64.17
C ASP A 642 23.95 -6.52 -62.76
N LEU A 643 24.79 -7.30 -62.07
CA LEU A 643 24.59 -7.64 -60.66
C LEU A 643 24.69 -6.39 -59.77
N THR A 644 25.59 -5.46 -60.08
CA THR A 644 25.72 -4.17 -59.38
C THR A 644 24.46 -3.33 -59.56
N LYS A 645 23.99 -3.14 -60.81
CA LYS A 645 22.73 -2.43 -61.11
C LYS A 645 21.53 -3.08 -60.42
N PHE A 646 21.46 -4.42 -60.41
CA PHE A 646 20.42 -5.16 -59.72
C PHE A 646 20.42 -4.90 -58.21
N THR A 647 21.59 -5.02 -57.57
CA THR A 647 21.71 -4.90 -56.11
C THR A 647 21.51 -3.45 -55.66
N SER A 648 22.06 -2.46 -56.38
CA SER A 648 21.78 -1.03 -56.15
C SER A 648 20.30 -0.68 -56.28
N GLY A 649 19.60 -1.23 -57.28
CA GLY A 649 18.18 -1.00 -57.49
C GLY A 649 17.31 -1.67 -56.42
N LEU A 650 17.66 -2.90 -56.03
CA LEU A 650 17.00 -3.64 -54.95
C LEU A 650 17.10 -2.90 -53.61
N MET A 651 18.29 -2.42 -53.24
CA MET A 651 18.50 -1.62 -52.03
C MET A 651 17.65 -0.34 -52.04
N ASN A 652 17.57 0.35 -53.17
CA ASN A 652 16.77 1.58 -53.33
C ASN A 652 15.25 1.32 -53.17
N VAL A 653 14.69 0.27 -53.78
CA VAL A 653 13.26 -0.06 -53.60
C VAL A 653 12.94 -0.59 -52.20
N LEU A 654 13.93 -1.09 -51.46
CA LEU A 654 13.83 -1.42 -50.03
C LEU A 654 14.07 -0.20 -49.10
N GLY A 655 14.43 0.97 -49.64
CA GLY A 655 14.64 2.21 -48.89
C GLY A 655 16.05 2.44 -48.33
N PHE A 656 17.01 1.53 -48.59
CA PHE A 656 18.41 1.73 -48.22
C PHE A 656 19.11 2.71 -49.17
N GLN A 657 20.03 3.53 -48.64
CA GLN A 657 20.91 4.37 -49.45
C GLN A 657 22.04 3.50 -50.06
N SER A 658 21.92 3.18 -51.35
CA SER A 658 22.67 2.08 -51.97
C SER A 658 24.10 2.42 -52.41
N ASN A 659 24.34 3.59 -52.99
CA ASN A 659 25.61 3.91 -53.68
C ASN A 659 26.32 5.10 -53.04
N ALA A 660 27.64 5.01 -52.90
CA ALA A 660 28.48 6.16 -52.54
C ALA A 660 28.90 6.92 -53.80
N TYR A 661 28.53 8.20 -53.90
CA TYR A 661 28.96 9.08 -54.98
C TYR A 661 30.14 9.96 -54.56
N SER A 662 31.05 10.24 -55.51
CA SER A 662 32.07 11.27 -55.37
C SER A 662 31.96 12.21 -56.57
N ILE A 663 31.75 13.51 -56.31
CA ILE A 663 31.47 14.51 -57.34
C ILE A 663 32.54 15.58 -57.29
N LYS A 664 33.14 15.90 -58.44
CA LYS A 664 34.01 17.07 -58.57
C LYS A 664 33.32 18.15 -59.39
N VAL A 665 33.27 19.37 -58.85
CA VAL A 665 32.86 20.57 -59.57
C VAL A 665 34.10 21.41 -59.84
N ASN A 666 34.35 21.74 -61.11
CA ASN A 666 35.56 22.43 -61.58
C ASN A 666 36.86 21.77 -61.07
N GLY A 667 36.89 20.43 -61.03
CA GLY A 667 38.04 19.63 -60.60
C GLY A 667 38.30 19.60 -59.09
N LYS A 668 37.43 20.19 -58.26
CA LYS A 668 37.47 20.11 -56.79
C LYS A 668 36.34 19.21 -56.29
N ASP A 669 36.60 18.42 -55.26
CA ASP A 669 35.53 17.71 -54.55
C ASP A 669 34.43 18.68 -54.08
N TRP A 670 33.18 18.36 -54.39
CA TRP A 670 32.00 19.13 -54.03
C TRP A 670 31.52 18.80 -52.61
N GLY A 671 31.70 17.56 -52.15
CA GLY A 671 31.27 17.11 -50.81
C GLY A 671 32.23 17.48 -49.68
N ASN A 672 33.47 17.89 -49.99
CA ASN A 672 34.55 18.12 -49.00
C ASN A 672 34.78 16.89 -48.07
N GLY A 673 34.68 15.68 -48.64
CA GLY A 673 34.73 14.41 -47.91
C GLY A 673 33.42 13.95 -47.26
N ALA A 674 32.33 14.71 -47.36
CA ALA A 674 31.01 14.27 -46.92
C ALA A 674 30.37 13.24 -47.87
N THR A 675 29.50 12.37 -47.35
CA THR A 675 28.75 11.39 -48.14
C THR A 675 27.77 12.09 -49.08
N ILE A 676 27.88 11.81 -50.38
CA ILE A 676 26.96 12.33 -51.40
C ILE A 676 25.88 11.28 -51.67
N VAL A 677 24.63 11.66 -51.38
CA VAL A 677 23.40 10.92 -51.67
C VAL A 677 22.96 11.22 -53.11
N LYS A 678 22.35 10.25 -53.78
CA LYS A 678 21.59 10.46 -55.02
C LYS A 678 20.10 10.28 -54.74
N ASN A 679 19.30 11.27 -55.10
CA ASN A 679 17.87 11.30 -54.86
C ASN A 679 17.09 10.61 -56.00
N ALA A 680 15.84 10.24 -55.72
CA ALA A 680 14.96 9.56 -56.68
C ALA A 680 14.59 10.40 -57.91
N ASP A 681 14.80 11.72 -57.89
CA ASP A 681 14.64 12.62 -59.03
C ASP A 681 15.89 12.73 -59.93
N GLY A 682 16.99 12.05 -59.55
CA GLY A 682 18.27 12.07 -60.26
C GLY A 682 19.24 13.16 -59.79
N SER A 683 18.82 14.06 -58.90
CA SER A 683 19.71 15.02 -58.24
C SER A 683 20.65 14.34 -57.24
N TYR A 684 21.72 15.04 -56.86
CA TYR A 684 22.65 14.62 -55.81
C TYR A 684 22.62 15.62 -54.67
N THR A 685 22.71 15.13 -53.43
CA THR A 685 22.68 15.95 -52.22
C THR A 685 23.80 15.58 -51.27
N TYR A 686 24.27 16.56 -50.49
CA TYR A 686 25.06 16.28 -49.30
C TYR A 686 24.70 17.27 -48.18
N ASP A 687 24.81 16.81 -46.94
CA ASP A 687 24.64 17.67 -45.77
C ASP A 687 25.88 18.56 -45.61
N ALA A 688 25.71 19.86 -45.81
CA ALA A 688 26.78 20.84 -45.73
C ALA A 688 26.92 21.47 -44.32
N SER A 689 26.34 20.83 -43.29
CA SER A 689 26.29 21.30 -41.90
C SER A 689 27.64 21.25 -41.14
N GLU A 690 28.63 21.99 -41.65
CA GLU A 690 29.89 22.24 -40.93
C GLU A 690 29.67 23.22 -39.77
N ARG A 691 30.08 22.81 -38.57
CA ARG A 691 30.19 23.67 -37.38
C ARG A 691 31.66 23.87 -37.00
N THR A 692 32.18 25.08 -37.18
CA THR A 692 33.58 25.44 -36.92
C THR A 692 33.69 26.32 -35.68
N GLU A 693 34.60 26.00 -34.76
CA GLU A 693 34.98 26.90 -33.66
C GLU A 693 36.10 27.83 -34.14
N ASN A 694 35.92 29.14 -33.95
CA ASN A 694 36.98 30.13 -34.16
C ASN A 694 37.80 30.27 -32.87
N GLU A 695 39.05 30.74 -32.97
CA GLU A 695 39.96 30.91 -31.81
C GLU A 695 39.44 31.90 -30.73
N ASP A 696 38.38 32.66 -31.02
CA ASP A 696 37.71 33.58 -30.10
C ASP A 696 36.50 32.97 -29.35
N GLY A 697 36.21 31.68 -29.58
CA GLY A 697 35.06 30.97 -28.98
C GLY A 697 33.72 31.25 -29.67
N THR A 698 33.72 31.96 -30.81
CA THR A 698 32.54 32.01 -31.68
C THR A 698 32.43 30.75 -32.54
N TRP A 699 31.21 30.39 -32.89
CA TRP A 699 30.92 29.24 -33.74
C TRP A 699 30.27 29.72 -35.03
N THR A 700 30.84 29.37 -36.19
CA THR A 700 30.13 29.43 -37.46
C THR A 700 29.45 28.08 -37.70
N ALA A 701 28.14 28.13 -37.95
CA ALA A 701 27.38 26.98 -38.45
C ALA A 701 26.90 27.30 -39.86
N LYS A 702 27.32 26.49 -40.83
CA LYS A 702 26.57 26.31 -42.08
C LYS A 702 25.39 25.40 -41.76
N THR A 703 24.22 25.68 -42.32
CA THR A 703 23.00 24.89 -42.07
C THR A 703 22.07 24.91 -43.28
N ASP A 704 22.37 24.09 -44.30
CA ASP A 704 21.39 23.54 -45.24
C ASP A 704 21.98 22.33 -45.99
N THR A 705 21.12 21.57 -46.66
CA THR A 705 21.53 20.57 -47.65
C THR A 705 21.88 21.28 -48.97
N GLN A 706 23.01 20.94 -49.58
CA GLN A 706 23.30 21.37 -50.95
C GLN A 706 22.85 20.31 -51.95
N THR A 707 22.22 20.74 -53.05
CA THR A 707 21.59 19.92 -54.08
C THR A 707 22.13 20.27 -55.46
N LEU A 708 22.67 19.29 -56.18
CA LEU A 708 23.24 19.42 -57.53
C LEU A 708 22.43 18.58 -58.52
N THR A 709 21.79 19.21 -59.51
CA THR A 709 20.80 18.57 -60.39
C THR A 709 21.15 18.77 -61.86
N GLU A 710 21.27 17.69 -62.64
CA GLU A 710 21.40 17.76 -64.09
C GLU A 710 20.10 18.30 -64.72
N GLN A 711 20.20 19.20 -65.69
CA GLN A 711 19.07 19.84 -66.37
C GLN A 711 18.85 19.20 -67.76
N GLU A 712 17.66 19.33 -68.33
CA GLU A 712 17.31 18.77 -69.66
C GLU A 712 18.20 19.27 -70.82
N ASP A 713 18.96 20.36 -70.64
CA ASP A 713 19.90 20.91 -71.62
C ASP A 713 21.36 20.44 -71.44
N GLY A 714 21.62 19.59 -70.45
CA GLY A 714 22.96 19.10 -70.10
C GLY A 714 23.81 20.07 -69.27
N THR A 715 23.21 21.12 -68.71
CA THR A 715 23.84 21.91 -67.64
C THR A 715 23.55 21.31 -66.26
N TRP A 716 24.40 21.63 -65.27
CA TRP A 716 24.24 21.19 -63.88
C TRP A 716 23.90 22.40 -63.02
N LYS A 717 22.81 22.32 -62.26
CA LYS A 717 22.36 23.39 -61.36
C LYS A 717 22.65 23.06 -59.91
N LEU A 718 23.39 23.93 -59.22
CA LEU A 718 23.61 23.86 -57.77
C LEU A 718 22.62 24.76 -57.05
N THR A 719 21.96 24.24 -56.02
CA THR A 719 21.03 24.96 -55.15
C THR A 719 21.21 24.56 -53.68
N GLY A 720 20.94 25.49 -52.77
CA GLY A 720 20.99 25.28 -51.32
C GLY A 720 21.00 26.61 -50.57
N GLN A 721 21.20 26.61 -49.26
CA GLN A 721 21.40 27.84 -48.48
C GLN A 721 22.72 27.80 -47.69
N GLU A 722 23.45 28.91 -47.73
CA GLU A 722 24.60 29.16 -46.87
C GLU A 722 24.16 30.00 -45.69
N GLY A 723 23.99 29.35 -44.53
CA GLY A 723 23.77 30.00 -43.25
C GLY A 723 25.08 30.52 -42.66
N SER A 724 25.01 31.67 -41.99
CA SER A 724 26.03 32.11 -41.04
C SER A 724 25.38 32.84 -39.87
N GLY A 725 25.82 32.54 -38.66
CA GLY A 725 25.30 33.18 -37.45
C GLY A 725 26.31 33.13 -36.32
N SER A 726 26.09 33.97 -35.32
CA SER A 726 26.88 34.01 -34.09
C SER A 726 25.94 34.16 -32.90
N GLY A 727 26.19 33.39 -31.84
CA GLY A 727 25.36 33.38 -30.65
C GLY A 727 26.13 33.04 -29.38
N THR A 728 25.70 33.65 -28.28
CA THR A 728 26.08 33.27 -26.92
C THR A 728 24.85 32.66 -26.22
N ALA A 729 24.98 32.28 -24.95
CA ALA A 729 23.92 31.59 -24.21
C ALA A 729 22.59 32.35 -24.11
N ASP A 730 22.60 33.68 -24.25
CA ASP A 730 21.41 34.56 -24.15
C ASP A 730 20.82 34.96 -25.53
N GLY A 731 21.28 34.36 -26.62
CA GLY A 731 20.75 34.56 -27.98
C GLY A 731 21.77 35.08 -29.00
N GLY A 732 21.40 35.05 -30.29
CA GLY A 732 22.29 35.37 -31.40
C GLY A 732 21.57 35.80 -32.67
N THR A 733 22.33 36.31 -33.63
CA THR A 733 21.82 36.76 -34.95
C THR A 733 22.30 35.84 -36.05
N SER A 734 21.38 35.40 -36.92
CA SER A 734 21.66 34.62 -38.12
C SER A 734 21.38 35.41 -39.40
N SER A 735 22.10 35.06 -40.46
CA SER A 735 21.85 35.49 -41.83
C SER A 735 21.97 34.29 -42.75
N VAL A 736 21.16 34.27 -43.81
CA VAL A 736 21.07 33.14 -44.74
C VAL A 736 21.13 33.67 -46.16
N ARG A 737 21.92 33.02 -47.02
CA ARG A 737 22.05 33.34 -48.45
C ARG A 737 21.70 32.10 -49.26
N ASN A 738 20.78 32.22 -50.22
CA ASN A 738 20.55 31.16 -51.20
C ASN A 738 21.75 31.05 -52.15
N ILE A 739 22.23 29.83 -52.36
CA ILE A 739 23.12 29.45 -53.44
C ILE A 739 22.24 29.07 -54.63
N GLU A 740 22.53 29.65 -55.79
CA GLU A 740 21.96 29.23 -57.08
C GLU A 740 23.05 29.45 -58.14
N GLU A 741 23.73 28.37 -58.54
CA GLU A 741 24.83 28.39 -59.51
C GLU A 741 24.57 27.38 -60.65
N THR A 742 25.29 27.52 -61.76
CA THR A 742 25.12 26.66 -62.94
C THR A 742 26.47 26.37 -63.58
N TYR A 743 26.74 25.10 -63.82
CA TYR A 743 27.97 24.57 -64.40
C TYR A 743 27.65 23.83 -65.70
N LYS A 744 28.65 23.67 -66.58
CA LYS A 744 28.53 22.88 -67.82
C LYS A 744 28.75 21.38 -67.56
N ALA A 745 28.33 20.53 -68.50
CA ALA A 745 28.64 19.10 -68.50
C ALA A 745 30.14 18.78 -68.37
N ASP A 746 31.03 19.61 -68.93
CA ASP A 746 32.48 19.45 -68.84
C ASP A 746 33.10 20.03 -67.55
N GLU A 747 32.29 20.61 -66.66
CA GLU A 747 32.70 21.18 -65.39
C GLU A 747 32.29 20.31 -64.18
N VAL A 748 31.55 19.22 -64.38
CA VAL A 748 31.09 18.30 -63.31
C VAL A 748 31.47 16.86 -63.63
N GLU A 749 32.34 16.27 -62.80
CA GLU A 749 32.67 14.84 -62.84
C GLU A 749 31.88 14.11 -61.74
N VAL A 750 30.87 13.31 -62.10
CA VAL A 750 30.22 12.37 -61.17
C VAL A 750 30.88 11.00 -61.27
N THR A 751 31.36 10.47 -60.15
CA THR A 751 31.88 9.10 -60.04
C THR A 751 30.96 8.30 -59.12
N ASP A 752 30.40 7.20 -59.62
CA ASP A 752 29.77 6.16 -58.80
C ASP A 752 30.90 5.27 -58.26
N ASN A 753 31.02 5.15 -56.94
CA ASN A 753 32.09 4.36 -56.29
C ASN A 753 31.60 2.94 -55.93
N GLY A 754 30.40 2.56 -56.37
CA GLY A 754 29.79 1.26 -56.07
C GLY A 754 28.91 1.27 -54.82
N ILE A 755 28.56 0.07 -54.37
CA ILE A 755 27.59 -0.16 -53.29
C ILE A 755 28.23 0.08 -51.93
N ASP A 756 27.65 0.99 -51.15
CA ASP A 756 28.11 1.32 -49.80
C ASP A 756 27.33 0.55 -48.75
N TRP A 757 27.79 -0.67 -48.49
CA TRP A 757 27.24 -1.57 -47.48
C TRP A 757 27.26 -1.00 -46.05
N SER A 758 28.03 0.07 -45.75
CA SER A 758 27.94 0.74 -44.46
C SER A 758 26.58 1.42 -44.24
N ASN A 759 25.88 1.79 -45.32
CA ASN A 759 24.51 2.31 -45.26
C ASN A 759 23.46 1.20 -45.09
N ALA A 760 23.78 -0.07 -45.35
CA ALA A 760 22.86 -1.17 -45.05
C ALA A 760 22.64 -1.37 -43.54
N LYS A 761 23.50 -0.77 -42.69
CA LYS A 761 23.33 -0.69 -41.23
C LYS A 761 22.49 0.53 -40.78
N LYS A 762 22.06 1.38 -41.72
CA LYS A 762 21.09 2.47 -41.49
C LYS A 762 19.73 1.98 -41.98
N LEU A 763 18.89 1.48 -41.06
CA LEU A 763 17.57 0.98 -41.41
C LEU A 763 16.68 2.09 -42.03
N PRO A 764 15.88 1.79 -43.05
CA PRO A 764 14.89 2.73 -43.57
C PRO A 764 13.81 3.00 -42.51
N THR A 765 13.55 4.27 -42.23
CA THR A 765 12.51 4.71 -41.26
C THR A 765 11.09 4.70 -41.85
N ALA A 766 10.94 4.46 -43.14
CA ALA A 766 9.66 4.35 -43.83
C ALA A 766 9.22 2.90 -44.01
N SER A 767 7.91 2.66 -44.02
CA SER A 767 7.34 1.38 -44.48
C SER A 767 7.69 1.15 -45.97
N ILE A 768 7.89 -0.11 -46.35
CA ILE A 768 8.37 -0.48 -47.69
C ILE A 768 7.28 -0.22 -48.74
N ASP A 769 7.65 0.43 -49.84
CA ASP A 769 6.79 0.57 -51.01
C ASP A 769 6.71 -0.77 -51.78
N LEU A 770 5.79 -1.61 -51.33
CA LEU A 770 5.57 -2.94 -51.87
C LEU A 770 5.17 -2.93 -53.35
N ALA A 771 4.61 -1.82 -53.87
CA ALA A 771 4.29 -1.67 -55.28
C ALA A 771 5.56 -1.48 -56.12
N LYS A 772 6.51 -0.64 -55.67
CA LYS A 772 7.85 -0.53 -56.29
C LYS A 772 8.61 -1.86 -56.24
N VAL A 773 8.62 -2.54 -55.09
CA VAL A 773 9.30 -3.84 -54.94
C VAL A 773 8.71 -4.89 -55.90
N LYS A 774 7.39 -4.99 -56.00
CA LYS A 774 6.71 -5.93 -56.92
C LYS A 774 6.98 -5.61 -58.40
N ALA A 775 7.02 -4.33 -58.78
CA ALA A 775 7.39 -3.92 -60.13
C ALA A 775 8.85 -4.29 -60.46
N TYR A 776 9.78 -3.95 -59.58
CA TYR A 776 11.20 -4.24 -59.74
C TYR A 776 11.49 -5.75 -59.80
N ALA A 777 10.74 -6.56 -59.05
CA ALA A 777 10.84 -8.01 -59.10
C ALA A 777 10.38 -8.61 -60.45
N GLU A 778 9.29 -8.12 -61.03
CA GLU A 778 8.82 -8.57 -62.35
C GLU A 778 9.77 -8.15 -63.48
N GLU A 779 10.39 -6.97 -63.38
CA GLU A 779 11.44 -6.51 -64.30
C GLU A 779 12.70 -7.39 -64.27
N ASN A 780 13.06 -7.92 -63.09
CA ASN A 780 14.30 -8.68 -62.86
C ASN A 780 14.09 -10.19 -62.67
N LYS A 781 12.90 -10.73 -62.94
CA LYS A 781 12.52 -12.12 -62.63
C LYS A 781 13.45 -13.21 -63.19
N ASP A 782 14.02 -12.99 -64.38
CA ASP A 782 15.02 -13.89 -65.00
C ASP A 782 16.32 -13.99 -64.18
N LEU A 783 16.65 -12.95 -63.41
CA LEU A 783 17.80 -12.88 -62.52
C LEU A 783 17.42 -13.43 -61.14
N LEU A 784 16.24 -13.03 -60.62
CA LEU A 784 15.70 -13.54 -59.36
C LEU A 784 15.60 -15.07 -59.34
N ALA A 785 15.15 -15.68 -60.44
CA ALA A 785 15.04 -17.14 -60.59
C ALA A 785 16.38 -17.89 -60.56
N CYS A 786 17.50 -17.15 -60.53
CA CYS A 786 18.85 -17.69 -60.47
C CYS A 786 19.58 -17.36 -59.15
N LEU A 787 19.03 -16.48 -58.29
CA LEU A 787 19.64 -16.09 -57.01
C LEU A 787 19.65 -17.25 -56.01
N VAL A 788 20.74 -17.36 -55.24
CA VAL A 788 20.77 -18.21 -54.04
C VAL A 788 20.27 -17.39 -52.85
N TYR A 789 18.97 -17.50 -52.55
CA TYR A 789 18.32 -16.76 -51.47
C TYR A 789 17.34 -17.65 -50.68
N LYS A 790 16.96 -17.21 -49.48
CA LYS A 790 16.05 -17.92 -48.60
C LYS A 790 15.15 -16.95 -47.83
N THR A 791 13.91 -17.36 -47.58
CA THR A 791 13.02 -16.68 -46.63
C THR A 791 12.53 -17.64 -45.55
N ALA A 792 12.19 -17.09 -44.39
CA ALA A 792 11.58 -17.80 -43.27
C ALA A 792 10.62 -16.87 -42.51
N GLU A 793 9.33 -17.18 -42.47
CA GLU A 793 8.38 -16.52 -41.58
C GLU A 793 8.39 -17.18 -40.19
N PHE A 794 8.40 -16.37 -39.14
CA PHE A 794 8.36 -16.83 -37.76
C PHE A 794 7.54 -15.90 -36.86
N THR A 795 7.14 -16.40 -35.69
CA THR A 795 6.49 -15.62 -34.65
C THR A 795 7.21 -15.93 -33.33
N PRO A 796 7.99 -15.00 -32.77
CA PRO A 796 8.83 -15.26 -31.61
C PRO A 796 7.99 -15.40 -30.33
N GLU A 797 8.23 -16.46 -29.57
CA GLU A 797 7.68 -16.66 -28.22
C GLU A 797 8.45 -15.85 -27.15
N LYS A 798 9.59 -15.25 -27.51
CA LYS A 798 10.53 -14.52 -26.63
C LYS A 798 11.25 -13.42 -27.42
N GLU A 799 11.63 -12.35 -26.74
CA GLU A 799 12.37 -11.21 -27.32
C GLU A 799 13.71 -11.61 -27.97
N SER A 800 14.29 -12.74 -27.56
CA SER A 800 15.47 -13.33 -28.18
C SER A 800 15.31 -14.83 -28.45
N GLY A 801 15.98 -15.29 -29.50
CA GLY A 801 15.93 -16.66 -29.99
C GLY A 801 16.80 -16.83 -31.22
N SER A 802 16.56 -17.89 -31.99
CA SER A 802 17.32 -18.13 -33.23
C SER A 802 16.54 -18.97 -34.23
N ILE A 803 16.84 -18.79 -35.52
CA ILE A 803 16.33 -19.60 -36.63
C ILE A 803 17.49 -20.05 -37.53
N ASP A 804 17.37 -21.24 -38.13
CA ASP A 804 18.35 -21.76 -39.09
C ASP A 804 17.80 -21.58 -40.52
N MET A 805 18.64 -21.07 -41.44
CA MET A 805 18.30 -20.76 -42.83
C MET A 805 19.21 -21.57 -43.78
N ASP A 806 18.59 -22.50 -44.50
CA ASP A 806 19.26 -23.36 -45.48
C ASP A 806 19.29 -22.76 -46.88
N PHE A 807 20.51 -22.56 -47.40
CA PHE A 807 20.83 -22.10 -48.75
C PHE A 807 21.43 -23.26 -49.55
N THR A 808 20.59 -23.97 -50.29
CA THR A 808 21.00 -25.08 -51.18
C THR A 808 21.26 -24.56 -52.59
N PHE A 809 22.42 -24.89 -53.17
CA PHE A 809 22.83 -24.40 -54.49
C PHE A 809 23.85 -25.33 -55.17
N ASN A 810 23.92 -25.26 -56.51
CA ASN A 810 25.01 -25.89 -57.28
C ASN A 810 26.27 -25.04 -57.14
N SER A 811 27.20 -25.46 -56.29
CA SER A 811 28.40 -24.67 -56.00
C SER A 811 29.49 -24.83 -57.06
N ASN A 812 29.43 -25.88 -57.89
CA ASN A 812 30.26 -25.98 -59.09
C ASN A 812 29.99 -24.81 -60.05
N ASP A 813 28.73 -24.42 -60.28
CA ASP A 813 28.40 -23.24 -61.11
C ASP A 813 29.02 -21.94 -60.56
N VAL A 814 29.19 -21.85 -59.24
CA VAL A 814 29.77 -20.70 -58.55
C VAL A 814 31.28 -20.65 -58.74
N ILE A 815 31.97 -21.79 -58.58
CA ILE A 815 33.40 -21.93 -58.92
C ILE A 815 33.63 -21.56 -60.40
N ASP A 816 32.83 -22.11 -61.30
CA ASP A 816 32.89 -21.87 -62.76
C ASP A 816 32.74 -20.39 -63.11
N ARG A 817 31.77 -19.70 -62.48
CA ARG A 817 31.50 -18.26 -62.71
C ARG A 817 32.58 -17.36 -62.11
N LEU A 818 33.12 -17.71 -60.94
CA LEU A 818 33.96 -16.83 -60.13
C LEU A 818 35.48 -17.06 -60.28
N SER A 819 35.91 -17.74 -61.35
CA SER A 819 37.31 -17.98 -61.79
C SER A 819 38.03 -19.26 -61.35
N GLY A 820 37.31 -20.31 -60.94
CA GLY A 820 37.90 -21.64 -60.69
C GLY A 820 38.68 -21.80 -59.37
N GLU A 821 38.99 -20.69 -58.68
CA GLU A 821 39.72 -20.71 -57.40
C GLU A 821 38.76 -20.86 -56.20
N THR A 822 39.32 -21.08 -55.01
CA THR A 822 38.61 -20.89 -53.73
C THR A 822 37.96 -19.50 -53.65
N LYS A 823 36.73 -19.41 -53.12
CA LYS A 823 36.03 -18.13 -52.88
C LYS A 823 35.50 -18.07 -51.45
N ASN A 824 35.37 -16.86 -50.91
CA ASN A 824 34.64 -16.63 -49.68
C ASN A 824 33.21 -16.21 -50.04
N LEU A 825 32.22 -16.96 -49.56
CA LEU A 825 30.81 -16.61 -49.67
C LEU A 825 30.34 -16.08 -48.31
N VAL A 826 29.50 -15.05 -48.33
CA VAL A 826 28.93 -14.42 -47.14
C VAL A 826 27.42 -14.35 -47.31
N VAL A 827 26.66 -14.59 -46.24
CA VAL A 827 25.20 -14.49 -46.26
C VAL A 827 24.80 -13.12 -45.71
N PHE A 828 23.84 -12.46 -46.34
CA PHE A 828 23.30 -11.16 -45.91
C PHE A 828 21.84 -11.28 -45.49
N GLU A 829 21.52 -10.87 -44.27
CA GLU A 829 20.19 -11.01 -43.68
C GLU A 829 19.48 -9.68 -43.48
N VAL A 830 18.17 -9.70 -43.71
CA VAL A 830 17.25 -8.60 -43.44
C VAL A 830 16.02 -9.14 -42.72
N MET A 831 15.75 -8.60 -41.53
CA MET A 831 14.59 -8.94 -40.72
C MET A 831 13.48 -7.91 -40.94
N PHE A 832 12.37 -8.40 -41.47
CA PHE A 832 11.16 -7.64 -41.75
C PHE A 832 10.12 -7.90 -40.66
N LYS A 833 9.45 -6.86 -40.18
CA LYS A 833 8.28 -6.96 -39.31
C LYS A 833 7.03 -7.09 -40.17
N GLY A 834 6.23 -8.12 -39.91
CA GLY A 834 5.13 -8.56 -40.76
C GLY A 834 5.47 -9.78 -41.61
N SER A 835 4.45 -10.29 -42.31
CA SER A 835 4.57 -11.34 -43.34
C SER A 835 4.74 -10.67 -44.71
N ILE A 836 5.76 -11.05 -45.48
CA ILE A 836 5.97 -10.51 -46.83
C ILE A 836 4.90 -11.02 -47.81
N GLU A 837 4.45 -12.27 -47.65
CA GLU A 837 3.41 -12.85 -48.52
C GLU A 837 2.03 -12.18 -48.30
N ASN A 838 1.73 -11.79 -47.06
CA ASN A 838 0.46 -11.15 -46.67
C ASN A 838 0.56 -9.61 -46.57
N ALA A 839 1.61 -9.01 -47.11
CA ALA A 839 1.86 -7.57 -47.06
C ALA A 839 0.87 -6.77 -47.95
N SER A 840 0.32 -5.69 -47.39
CA SER A 840 -0.65 -4.82 -48.06
C SER A 840 -0.57 -3.38 -47.52
N ASP A 841 -1.30 -2.45 -48.14
CA ASP A 841 -1.40 -1.06 -47.65
C ASP A 841 -2.09 -0.96 -46.26
N GLU A 842 -2.86 -1.97 -45.86
CA GLU A 842 -3.46 -2.11 -44.52
C GLU A 842 -2.56 -2.90 -43.54
N THR A 843 -1.55 -3.60 -44.05
CA THR A 843 -0.59 -4.43 -43.30
C THR A 843 0.84 -4.14 -43.79
N PRO A 844 1.37 -2.92 -43.55
CA PRO A 844 2.67 -2.51 -44.02
C PRO A 844 3.79 -3.35 -43.40
N VAL A 845 4.88 -3.50 -44.15
CA VAL A 845 6.09 -4.21 -43.74
C VAL A 845 7.23 -3.20 -43.60
N SER A 846 7.96 -3.27 -42.49
CA SER A 846 9.13 -2.43 -42.20
C SER A 846 10.36 -3.30 -41.93
N ILE A 847 11.55 -2.75 -42.18
CA ILE A 847 12.81 -3.39 -41.82
C ILE A 847 13.14 -3.01 -40.38
N VAL A 848 13.35 -4.00 -39.52
CA VAL A 848 13.61 -3.80 -38.07
C VAL A 848 15.03 -4.18 -37.66
N ALA A 849 15.71 -5.00 -38.45
CA ALA A 849 17.15 -5.25 -38.34
C ALA A 849 17.70 -5.70 -39.70
N SER A 850 19.01 -5.52 -39.89
CA SER A 850 19.76 -6.04 -41.02
C SER A 850 21.18 -6.34 -40.58
N GLU A 851 21.79 -7.32 -41.24
CA GLU A 851 23.19 -7.67 -41.09
C GLU A 851 23.71 -8.04 -42.48
N CYS A 852 24.24 -7.01 -43.15
CA CYS A 852 24.69 -7.07 -44.54
C CYS A 852 26.15 -6.61 -44.63
N ASP A 853 27.03 -7.27 -43.87
CA ASP A 853 28.45 -6.90 -43.76
C ASP A 853 29.34 -7.96 -44.42
N LYS A 854 29.84 -7.66 -45.61
CA LYS A 854 30.66 -8.60 -46.40
C LYS A 854 31.98 -9.00 -45.74
N ASP A 855 32.41 -8.27 -44.71
CA ASP A 855 33.64 -8.53 -43.98
C ASP A 855 33.38 -9.28 -42.64
N ASN A 856 32.15 -9.74 -42.39
CA ASN A 856 31.80 -10.50 -41.19
C ASN A 856 32.25 -11.97 -41.28
N GLU A 857 33.29 -12.33 -40.53
CA GLU A 857 33.81 -13.70 -40.39
C GLU A 857 32.75 -14.70 -39.87
N GLY A 858 31.73 -14.22 -39.15
CA GLY A 858 30.57 -14.99 -38.69
C GLY A 858 29.72 -15.54 -39.84
N GLN A 859 29.32 -14.71 -40.79
CA GLN A 859 28.59 -15.11 -42.01
C GLN A 859 29.47 -15.73 -43.10
N THR A 860 30.79 -15.58 -43.02
CA THR A 860 31.68 -16.00 -44.11
C THR A 860 31.95 -17.51 -44.06
N VAL A 861 31.75 -18.20 -45.19
CA VAL A 861 32.22 -19.57 -45.46
C VAL A 861 33.15 -19.58 -46.67
N LYS A 862 34.08 -20.54 -46.72
CA LYS A 862 35.07 -20.74 -47.77
C LYS A 862 34.59 -21.84 -48.72
N LEU A 863 34.12 -21.47 -49.91
CA LEU A 863 33.85 -22.44 -50.98
C LEU A 863 35.17 -22.89 -51.61
N ALA A 864 35.49 -24.18 -51.49
CA ALA A 864 36.70 -24.80 -52.00
C ALA A 864 36.39 -25.75 -53.18
N PRO A 865 37.03 -25.59 -54.35
CA PRO A 865 36.95 -26.58 -55.43
C PRO A 865 37.67 -27.87 -55.04
N SER A 866 37.21 -29.01 -55.55
CA SER A 866 38.00 -30.23 -55.55
C SER A 866 39.23 -30.06 -56.45
N ALA A 867 40.37 -30.63 -56.04
CA ALA A 867 41.62 -30.58 -56.80
C ALA A 867 42.34 -31.94 -56.79
N ILE A 868 43.09 -32.20 -57.85
CA ILE A 868 44.04 -33.31 -57.93
C ILE A 868 45.41 -32.82 -58.39
N GLY A 869 46.47 -33.46 -57.91
CA GLY A 869 47.85 -33.26 -58.34
C GLY A 869 48.56 -34.61 -58.37
N THR A 870 49.15 -34.94 -59.51
CA THR A 870 49.40 -36.33 -59.90
C THR A 870 50.89 -36.55 -60.25
N THR A 871 51.37 -37.79 -60.32
CA THR A 871 52.81 -38.09 -60.54
C THR A 871 52.98 -39.52 -61.06
N ALA A 872 53.39 -39.67 -62.32
CA ALA A 872 53.47 -40.96 -63.00
C ALA A 872 54.90 -41.51 -63.10
N THR A 873 55.04 -42.82 -62.87
CA THR A 873 56.33 -43.54 -62.78
C THR A 873 56.24 -44.93 -63.42
N ASP A 874 57.38 -45.53 -63.80
CA ASP A 874 57.43 -46.97 -64.06
C ASP A 874 57.18 -47.73 -62.75
N LYS A 875 56.22 -48.66 -62.79
CA LYS A 875 55.91 -49.54 -61.67
C LYS A 875 57.07 -50.46 -61.27
N SER A 876 58.05 -50.70 -62.16
CA SER A 876 59.10 -51.71 -61.93
C SER A 876 60.15 -51.29 -60.90
N ASP A 877 60.52 -50.00 -60.85
CA ASP A 877 61.49 -49.44 -59.89
C ASP A 877 61.11 -48.05 -59.32
N GLY A 878 60.13 -47.35 -59.88
CA GLY A 878 59.57 -46.10 -59.37
C GLY A 878 60.24 -44.82 -59.87
N ASP A 879 60.94 -44.86 -61.01
CA ASP A 879 61.43 -43.63 -61.68
C ASP A 879 60.62 -43.26 -62.95
N HIS A 880 61.11 -42.30 -63.74
CA HIS A 880 60.43 -41.78 -64.93
C HIS A 880 60.98 -42.34 -66.27
N GLU A 881 61.74 -43.45 -66.27
CA GLU A 881 62.28 -44.13 -67.46
C GLU A 881 61.67 -45.53 -67.67
N LEU A 882 60.52 -45.62 -68.37
CA LEU A 882 59.85 -46.90 -68.64
C LEU A 882 60.69 -47.82 -69.56
N MET A 883 61.03 -49.03 -69.09
CA MET A 883 61.69 -50.01 -69.96
C MET A 883 60.76 -50.47 -71.10
N ALA A 884 61.27 -50.48 -72.34
CA ALA A 884 60.52 -50.90 -73.54
C ALA A 884 60.19 -52.41 -73.55
N GLY A 885 59.18 -52.81 -72.78
CA GLY A 885 58.71 -54.19 -72.59
C GLY A 885 57.33 -54.48 -73.19
N LYS A 886 56.92 -55.75 -73.19
CA LYS A 886 55.57 -56.18 -73.63
C LYS A 886 54.50 -56.04 -72.56
N ASP A 887 54.95 -56.05 -71.31
CA ASP A 887 54.15 -56.16 -70.10
C ASP A 887 54.43 -54.91 -69.24
N ALA A 888 54.60 -53.75 -69.90
CA ALA A 888 55.02 -52.50 -69.27
C ALA A 888 53.84 -51.84 -68.55
N VAL A 889 54.06 -51.27 -67.36
CA VAL A 889 53.00 -50.68 -66.52
C VAL A 889 53.48 -49.35 -65.96
N ILE A 890 52.74 -48.28 -66.26
CA ILE A 890 52.87 -47.00 -65.55
C ILE A 890 51.90 -47.01 -64.36
N THR A 891 52.40 -46.58 -63.21
CA THR A 891 51.59 -46.27 -62.02
C THR A 891 51.62 -44.76 -61.79
N ASP A 892 50.45 -44.17 -61.59
CA ASP A 892 50.30 -42.76 -61.21
C ASP A 892 49.89 -42.62 -59.73
N GLU A 893 50.45 -41.62 -59.04
CA GLU A 893 50.10 -41.24 -57.66
C GLU A 893 49.27 -39.96 -57.63
N VAL A 894 47.94 -40.10 -57.57
CA VAL A 894 47.00 -38.99 -57.42
C VAL A 894 46.89 -38.56 -55.97
N LYS A 895 47.41 -37.36 -55.67
CA LYS A 895 47.06 -36.62 -54.47
C LYS A 895 45.76 -35.85 -54.75
N TYR A 896 44.82 -35.88 -53.81
CA TYR A 896 43.56 -35.16 -53.91
C TYR A 896 43.40 -34.20 -52.73
N GLU A 897 42.68 -33.11 -52.95
CA GLU A 897 42.25 -32.15 -51.94
C GLU A 897 40.78 -31.74 -52.21
N GLY A 898 40.03 -31.39 -51.16
CA GLY A 898 38.64 -30.96 -51.29
C GLY A 898 37.69 -32.04 -51.82
N LEU A 899 37.85 -33.30 -51.40
CA LEU A 899 36.86 -34.36 -51.65
C LEU A 899 36.00 -34.62 -50.41
N ILE A 900 34.73 -34.98 -50.59
CA ILE A 900 33.83 -35.24 -49.46
C ILE A 900 34.10 -36.64 -48.88
N PRO A 901 34.48 -36.77 -47.59
CA PRO A 901 34.68 -38.06 -46.96
C PRO A 901 33.44 -38.96 -47.03
N GLY A 902 33.62 -40.24 -47.36
CA GLY A 902 32.52 -41.21 -47.42
C GLY A 902 31.67 -41.19 -48.70
N LYS A 903 31.94 -40.32 -49.69
CA LYS A 903 31.33 -40.38 -51.03
C LYS A 903 32.19 -41.22 -51.99
N GLU A 904 31.58 -41.93 -52.94
CA GLU A 904 32.35 -42.63 -53.99
C GLU A 904 32.77 -41.67 -55.10
N TYR A 905 34.05 -41.69 -55.44
CA TYR A 905 34.66 -41.00 -56.58
C TYR A 905 35.26 -42.02 -57.54
N THR A 906 35.34 -41.66 -58.82
CA THR A 906 35.85 -42.49 -59.91
C THR A 906 36.92 -41.73 -60.67
N LEU A 907 38.17 -42.13 -60.46
CA LEU A 907 39.35 -41.60 -61.15
C LEU A 907 39.56 -42.33 -62.47
N HIS A 908 39.54 -41.60 -63.59
CA HIS A 908 39.90 -42.10 -64.91
C HIS A 908 41.30 -41.60 -65.27
N ALA A 909 42.21 -42.51 -65.62
CA ALA A 909 43.55 -42.18 -66.10
C ALA A 909 43.70 -42.58 -67.57
N THR A 910 44.24 -41.69 -68.40
CA THR A 910 44.48 -41.90 -69.84
C THR A 910 45.93 -41.62 -70.18
N LEU A 911 46.61 -42.59 -70.79
CA LEU A 911 47.99 -42.40 -71.24
C LEU A 911 48.02 -41.68 -72.58
N MET A 912 48.75 -40.56 -72.65
CA MET A 912 48.91 -39.69 -73.81
C MET A 912 50.32 -39.79 -74.37
N ASP A 913 50.49 -39.55 -75.67
CA ASP A 913 51.81 -39.39 -76.30
C ASP A 913 52.16 -37.89 -76.39
N LYS A 914 53.26 -37.46 -75.73
CA LYS A 914 53.66 -36.04 -75.57
C LYS A 914 53.92 -35.32 -76.90
N LYS A 915 54.18 -36.08 -77.97
CA LYS A 915 54.60 -35.59 -79.28
C LYS A 915 53.44 -35.41 -80.27
N THR A 916 52.37 -36.18 -80.09
CA THR A 916 51.14 -36.11 -80.91
C THR A 916 50.01 -35.38 -80.20
N GLY A 917 49.96 -35.41 -78.87
CA GLY A 917 48.82 -34.91 -78.09
C GLY A 917 47.58 -35.80 -78.18
N GLU A 918 47.69 -37.00 -78.74
CA GLU A 918 46.61 -38.00 -78.77
C GLU A 918 46.78 -39.06 -77.66
N PRO A 919 45.69 -39.70 -77.21
CA PRO A 919 45.76 -40.89 -76.37
C PRO A 919 46.56 -42.01 -77.05
N LEU A 920 47.48 -42.62 -76.31
CA LEU A 920 48.34 -43.70 -76.77
C LEU A 920 47.50 -44.91 -77.18
N LYS A 921 47.70 -45.37 -78.43
CA LYS A 921 46.96 -46.51 -79.01
C LYS A 921 47.89 -47.70 -79.23
N VAL A 922 47.73 -48.75 -78.43
CA VAL A 922 48.43 -50.03 -78.57
C VAL A 922 47.46 -51.05 -79.16
N ALA A 923 47.79 -51.62 -80.33
CA ALA A 923 46.92 -52.53 -81.07
C ALA A 923 45.47 -52.01 -81.25
N ASP A 924 45.35 -50.76 -81.72
CA ASP A 924 44.09 -50.01 -81.93
C ASP A 924 43.21 -49.80 -80.68
N LYS A 925 43.75 -49.98 -79.47
CA LYS A 925 43.10 -49.67 -78.19
C LYS A 925 43.85 -48.58 -77.43
N GLY A 926 43.11 -47.69 -76.77
CA GLY A 926 43.69 -46.73 -75.82
C GLY A 926 44.25 -47.44 -74.58
N VAL A 927 45.30 -46.88 -73.98
CA VAL A 927 45.81 -47.28 -72.66
C VAL A 927 45.14 -46.38 -71.61
N THR A 928 44.20 -46.94 -70.86
CA THR A 928 43.32 -46.23 -69.92
C THR A 928 42.97 -47.11 -68.72
N ALA A 929 42.82 -46.53 -67.53
CA ALA A 929 42.37 -47.21 -66.32
C ALA A 929 41.30 -46.41 -65.56
N GLU A 930 40.52 -47.12 -64.73
CA GLU A 930 39.48 -46.56 -63.86
C GLU A 930 39.70 -47.08 -62.43
N LEU A 931 39.70 -46.17 -61.44
CA LEU A 931 39.77 -46.49 -60.01
C LEU A 931 38.61 -45.84 -59.26
N LYS A 932 37.70 -46.68 -58.74
CA LYS A 932 36.66 -46.28 -57.79
C LYS A 932 37.21 -46.31 -56.36
N PHE A 933 37.03 -45.21 -55.62
CA PHE A 933 37.48 -45.09 -54.23
C PHE A 933 36.54 -44.23 -53.39
N THR A 934 36.70 -44.33 -52.07
CA THR A 934 35.99 -43.52 -51.08
C THR A 934 37.03 -42.88 -50.16
N PRO A 935 37.20 -41.55 -50.16
CA PRO A 935 38.15 -40.90 -49.27
C PRO A 935 37.64 -40.94 -47.82
N ASN A 936 38.58 -41.00 -46.87
CA ASN A 936 38.29 -40.98 -45.43
C ASN A 936 38.62 -39.61 -44.78
N SER A 937 39.12 -38.67 -45.58
CA SER A 937 39.57 -37.32 -45.22
C SER A 937 39.51 -36.46 -46.49
N GLU A 938 39.41 -35.14 -46.35
CA GLU A 938 39.20 -34.23 -47.49
C GLU A 938 40.38 -34.23 -48.47
N SER A 939 41.58 -34.39 -47.93
CA SER A 939 42.82 -34.57 -48.69
C SER A 939 43.40 -35.96 -48.43
N GLY A 940 44.16 -36.48 -49.40
CA GLY A 940 44.82 -37.77 -49.31
C GLY A 940 45.50 -38.18 -50.61
N THR A 941 45.74 -39.48 -50.75
CA THR A 941 46.44 -40.05 -51.92
C THR A 941 45.83 -41.39 -52.31
N VAL A 942 45.71 -41.64 -53.62
CA VAL A 942 45.44 -42.95 -54.23
C VAL A 942 46.45 -43.20 -55.35
N SER A 943 46.64 -44.45 -55.75
CA SER A 943 47.50 -44.80 -56.88
C SER A 943 46.74 -45.66 -57.89
N ILE A 944 46.92 -45.38 -59.18
CA ILE A 944 46.24 -46.09 -60.27
C ILE A 944 47.26 -46.71 -61.24
N ASP A 945 47.04 -47.97 -61.58
CA ASP A 945 47.85 -48.70 -62.56
C ASP A 945 47.18 -48.63 -63.94
N LEU A 946 47.90 -48.20 -64.97
CA LEU A 946 47.35 -48.13 -66.34
C LEU A 946 47.32 -49.48 -67.08
N GLY A 947 47.63 -50.56 -66.38
CA GLY A 947 47.66 -51.93 -66.90
C GLY A 947 48.90 -52.26 -67.71
N GLU A 948 49.04 -53.54 -68.08
CA GLU A 948 50.13 -54.05 -68.91
C GLU A 948 49.91 -53.68 -70.39
N PHE A 949 50.86 -52.98 -71.01
CA PHE A 949 50.84 -52.65 -72.44
C PHE A 949 52.18 -52.91 -73.15
N ASP A 950 52.09 -53.15 -74.47
CA ASP A 950 53.26 -53.44 -75.31
C ASP A 950 53.96 -52.14 -75.73
N ALA A 951 54.93 -51.72 -74.92
CA ALA A 951 55.79 -50.55 -75.14
C ALA A 951 56.98 -50.84 -76.07
N THR A 952 57.14 -52.06 -76.62
CA THR A 952 58.33 -52.43 -77.43
C THR A 952 58.49 -51.63 -78.74
N SER A 953 57.47 -50.89 -79.17
CA SER A 953 57.51 -49.99 -80.33
C SER A 953 57.60 -48.49 -79.97
N LEU A 954 57.79 -48.14 -78.69
CA LEU A 954 57.71 -46.76 -78.18
C LEU A 954 59.07 -46.17 -77.77
N ASP A 955 60.19 -46.84 -78.07
CA ASP A 955 61.55 -46.37 -77.74
C ASP A 955 61.79 -44.90 -78.13
N GLY A 956 62.17 -44.07 -77.15
CA GLY A 956 62.37 -42.63 -77.33
C GLY A 956 61.09 -41.78 -77.42
N HIS A 957 59.92 -42.33 -77.11
CA HIS A 957 58.71 -41.55 -76.84
C HIS A 957 58.67 -41.12 -75.37
N THR A 958 58.13 -39.92 -75.12
CA THR A 958 57.68 -39.52 -73.78
C THR A 958 56.16 -39.65 -73.74
N LEU A 959 55.67 -40.34 -72.72
CA LEU A 959 54.27 -40.57 -72.44
C LEU A 959 53.88 -39.73 -71.22
N VAL A 960 52.63 -39.28 -71.15
CA VAL A 960 52.12 -38.39 -70.10
C VAL A 960 50.77 -38.93 -69.66
N VAL A 961 50.49 -39.05 -68.36
CA VAL A 961 49.15 -39.47 -67.91
C VAL A 961 48.27 -38.23 -67.73
N PHE A 962 47.00 -38.38 -68.13
CA PHE A 962 45.92 -37.42 -67.98
C PHE A 962 44.87 -37.99 -67.04
N GLU A 963 44.51 -37.25 -66.00
CA GLU A 963 43.54 -37.68 -64.99
C GLU A 963 42.24 -36.87 -65.08
N GLU A 964 41.13 -37.58 -64.87
CA GLU A 964 39.80 -37.01 -64.72
C GLU A 964 39.12 -37.66 -63.51
N LEU A 965 38.94 -36.89 -62.45
CA LEU A 965 38.22 -37.33 -61.27
C LEU A 965 36.74 -36.99 -61.43
N THR A 966 35.92 -38.03 -61.52
CA THR A 966 34.46 -37.92 -61.60
C THR A 966 33.79 -38.36 -60.31
N LYS A 967 32.58 -37.85 -60.08
CA LYS A 967 31.69 -38.23 -58.98
C LYS A 967 30.30 -38.48 -59.54
N GLN A 968 29.62 -39.51 -59.05
CA GLN A 968 28.25 -39.77 -59.43
C GLN A 968 27.30 -38.88 -58.63
N SER A 969 26.62 -37.96 -59.30
CA SER A 969 25.63 -37.04 -58.74
C SER A 969 24.24 -37.32 -59.31
N ASP A 970 23.18 -37.05 -58.56
CA ASP A 970 21.81 -37.17 -59.06
C ASP A 970 21.35 -35.82 -59.62
N ILE A 971 21.13 -35.75 -60.94
CA ILE A 971 20.67 -34.55 -61.65
C ILE A 971 19.35 -34.89 -62.35
N ASP A 972 18.28 -34.16 -62.01
CA ASP A 972 16.91 -34.41 -62.49
C ASP A 972 16.40 -35.85 -62.29
N GLY A 973 16.80 -36.53 -61.19
CA GLY A 973 16.44 -37.93 -60.92
C GLY A 973 17.20 -38.92 -61.80
N LYS A 974 18.43 -38.59 -62.18
CA LYS A 974 19.36 -39.42 -62.96
C LYS A 974 20.76 -39.32 -62.40
N ALA A 975 21.29 -40.47 -61.96
CA ALA A 975 22.71 -40.66 -61.73
C ALA A 975 23.51 -40.28 -62.98
N THR A 976 24.34 -39.25 -62.85
CA THR A 976 25.17 -38.65 -63.90
C THR A 976 26.57 -38.47 -63.32
N ASP A 977 27.59 -38.94 -64.04
CA ASP A 977 28.97 -38.79 -63.59
C ASP A 977 29.47 -37.39 -63.98
N VAL A 978 29.85 -36.60 -62.98
CA VAL A 978 30.27 -35.20 -63.08
C VAL A 978 31.76 -35.11 -62.80
N THR A 979 32.54 -34.51 -63.69
CA THR A 979 33.95 -34.19 -63.41
C THR A 979 34.04 -33.14 -62.31
N VAL A 980 34.76 -33.46 -61.23
CA VAL A 980 34.98 -32.57 -60.08
C VAL A 980 36.40 -32.00 -60.06
N ALA A 981 37.36 -32.69 -60.67
CA ALA A 981 38.73 -32.22 -60.86
C ALA A 981 39.37 -32.93 -62.06
N GLU A 982 40.32 -32.30 -62.73
CA GLU A 982 41.10 -32.93 -63.82
C GLU A 982 42.54 -32.40 -63.83
N HIS A 983 43.48 -33.23 -64.31
CA HIS A 983 44.86 -32.85 -64.56
C HIS A 983 45.25 -33.31 -65.96
N LYS A 984 45.35 -32.37 -66.90
CA LYS A 984 45.44 -32.64 -68.35
C LYS A 984 46.49 -31.75 -69.05
N ASP A 985 47.60 -31.46 -68.37
CA ASP A 985 48.74 -30.75 -68.98
C ASP A 985 49.72 -31.73 -69.64
N ILE A 986 49.75 -31.73 -70.98
CA ILE A 986 50.68 -32.52 -71.79
C ILE A 986 52.15 -32.14 -71.56
N ASN A 987 52.43 -31.04 -70.87
CA ASN A 987 53.78 -30.54 -70.61
C ASN A 987 54.29 -30.88 -69.21
N ASP A 988 53.46 -31.38 -68.30
CA ASP A 988 53.89 -31.63 -66.92
C ASP A 988 54.98 -32.72 -66.87
N GLU A 989 56.13 -32.35 -66.33
CA GLU A 989 57.30 -33.21 -66.21
C GLU A 989 57.14 -34.23 -65.07
N GLY A 990 56.32 -33.94 -64.04
CA GLY A 990 55.94 -34.92 -63.01
C GLY A 990 55.02 -36.02 -63.53
N GLN A 991 54.32 -35.75 -64.64
CA GLN A 991 53.53 -36.73 -65.39
C GLN A 991 54.31 -37.42 -66.53
N SER A 992 55.54 -36.99 -66.84
CA SER A 992 56.23 -37.41 -68.05
C SER A 992 57.15 -38.62 -67.84
N VAL A 993 56.77 -39.76 -68.38
CA VAL A 993 57.57 -41.00 -68.37
C VAL A 993 58.16 -41.25 -69.76
N THR A 994 59.49 -41.43 -69.86
CA THR A 994 60.20 -41.61 -71.14
C THR A 994 60.59 -43.08 -71.37
N VAL A 995 60.27 -43.63 -72.54
CA VAL A 995 60.47 -45.06 -72.83
C VAL A 995 61.89 -45.32 -73.37
N THR A 996 62.62 -46.30 -72.81
CA THR A 996 64.02 -46.60 -73.19
C THR A 996 64.31 -48.10 -73.42
N SER A 997 65.27 -48.38 -74.32
CA SER A 997 65.74 -49.74 -74.65
C SER A 997 67.23 -49.95 -74.34
N THR A 998 67.56 -50.73 -73.31
CA THR A 998 68.95 -50.90 -72.82
C THR A 998 69.71 -52.10 -73.44
N PRO A 999 70.99 -51.94 -73.84
CA PRO A 999 71.88 -53.06 -74.20
C PRO A 999 72.44 -53.84 -72.99
N ALA A 1000 72.93 -55.05 -73.23
CA ALA A 1000 73.44 -55.96 -72.19
C ALA A 1000 74.72 -55.47 -71.47
N GLY A 1001 74.78 -55.68 -70.14
CA GLY A 1001 75.84 -55.16 -69.25
C GLY A 1001 77.00 -56.11 -68.92
N SER A 1002 77.85 -55.70 -67.95
CA SER A 1002 78.92 -56.52 -67.35
C SER A 1002 79.34 -56.02 -65.95
N THR A 1003 80.22 -56.73 -65.24
CA THR A 1003 80.31 -56.71 -63.77
C THR A 1003 81.64 -56.25 -63.13
N TYR A 1004 81.52 -55.54 -62.00
CA TYR A 1004 82.43 -55.49 -60.83
C TYR A 1004 83.92 -55.11 -60.96
N GLY A 1005 84.32 -54.13 -60.12
CA GLY A 1005 85.68 -53.94 -59.61
C GLY A 1005 85.67 -53.39 -58.16
N LYS A 1006 86.51 -53.91 -57.27
CA LYS A 1006 86.67 -53.48 -55.85
C LYS A 1006 87.94 -52.58 -55.75
N THR A 1007 88.31 -51.87 -54.68
CA THR A 1007 88.15 -52.04 -53.21
C THR A 1007 88.29 -50.71 -52.44
N GLY A 1008 87.69 -50.60 -51.25
CA GLY A 1008 87.99 -49.58 -50.22
C GLY A 1008 87.47 -50.03 -48.85
N VAL A 1009 88.08 -49.62 -47.73
CA VAL A 1009 87.75 -50.13 -46.38
C VAL A 1009 87.31 -49.01 -45.42
N ASP A 1010 86.32 -49.37 -44.61
CA ASP A 1010 85.81 -48.76 -43.36
C ASP A 1010 86.77 -47.85 -42.56
N MET A 1011 86.24 -46.71 -42.10
CA MET A 1011 86.64 -46.07 -40.85
C MET A 1011 85.44 -45.48 -40.11
N THR A 1012 85.35 -45.75 -38.81
CA THR A 1012 84.26 -45.33 -37.93
C THR A 1012 84.67 -44.18 -36.99
N ASN A 1013 83.79 -43.17 -36.86
CA ASN A 1013 83.70 -42.12 -35.82
C ASN A 1013 84.82 -41.06 -35.61
N ILE A 1014 84.38 -39.80 -35.64
CA ILE A 1014 84.51 -38.72 -34.61
C ILE A 1014 83.56 -37.58 -35.11
N ALA A 1015 82.37 -37.32 -34.53
CA ALA A 1015 82.07 -36.56 -33.29
C ALA A 1015 82.38 -35.05 -33.44
N ILE A 1016 81.66 -34.04 -32.89
CA ILE A 1016 80.71 -33.85 -31.75
C ILE A 1016 79.76 -32.66 -32.16
N ALA A 1017 78.47 -32.44 -31.83
CA ALA A 1017 77.37 -33.04 -31.02
C ALA A 1017 76.03 -32.90 -31.83
N ILE A 1018 74.77 -33.20 -31.45
CA ILE A 1018 74.02 -33.56 -30.22
C ILE A 1018 73.58 -32.41 -29.26
N GLY A 1019 72.27 -32.09 -29.23
CA GLY A 1019 71.57 -31.24 -28.25
C GLY A 1019 70.48 -30.34 -28.88
N ILE A 1020 69.25 -30.20 -28.35
CA ILE A 1020 68.60 -30.74 -27.13
C ILE A 1020 67.16 -31.15 -27.47
N LEU A 1021 66.67 -32.25 -26.89
CA LEU A 1021 65.24 -32.52 -26.74
C LEU A 1021 64.98 -32.79 -25.24
N LEU A 1022 63.96 -32.12 -24.68
CA LEU A 1022 63.54 -32.14 -23.27
C LEU A 1022 64.53 -31.58 -22.23
N ILE A 1023 64.12 -30.49 -21.58
CA ILE A 1023 63.76 -30.47 -20.15
C ILE A 1023 62.66 -29.39 -19.99
N ALA A 1024 61.67 -29.64 -19.14
CA ALA A 1024 60.57 -28.72 -18.85
C ALA A 1024 60.65 -28.21 -17.41
N ALA A 1025 60.16 -26.98 -17.14
CA ALA A 1025 59.51 -26.59 -15.88
C ALA A 1025 59.04 -25.12 -15.91
N GLY A 1026 57.82 -24.86 -15.42
CA GLY A 1026 57.33 -23.51 -15.06
C GLY A 1026 56.82 -22.66 -16.25
N CYS A 1027 55.72 -21.91 -16.13
CA CYS A 1027 54.83 -21.68 -15.00
C CYS A 1027 53.35 -21.82 -15.41
N ALA A 1028 52.52 -22.32 -14.49
CA ALA A 1028 51.07 -22.35 -14.65
C ALA A 1028 50.42 -21.16 -13.92
N THR A 1029 50.03 -20.14 -14.68
CA THR A 1029 49.17 -19.01 -14.28
C THR A 1029 48.59 -18.35 -15.54
N ALA A 1030 47.31 -18.02 -15.66
CA ALA A 1030 46.16 -18.36 -14.82
C ALA A 1030 44.84 -18.07 -15.59
N TYR A 1031 43.78 -18.85 -15.33
CA TYR A 1031 42.37 -18.67 -15.76
C TYR A 1031 42.07 -18.57 -17.29
N GLY A 1032 40.97 -19.15 -17.78
CA GLY A 1032 40.03 -20.04 -17.09
C GLY A 1032 38.81 -20.43 -17.94
N ILE A 1033 38.33 -21.67 -17.77
CA ILE A 1033 37.02 -22.09 -18.30
C ILE A 1033 35.96 -21.81 -17.23
N LYS A 1034 34.95 -20.99 -17.56
CA LYS A 1034 33.57 -21.35 -17.23
C LYS A 1034 32.50 -20.57 -18.00
N SER A 1035 31.58 -21.31 -18.59
CA SER A 1035 30.23 -20.82 -18.87
C SER A 1035 29.41 -20.69 -17.57
N ARG A 1036 28.48 -19.72 -17.59
CA ARG A 1036 27.29 -19.57 -16.74
C ARG A 1036 27.29 -20.26 -15.35
N LYS A 1037 27.45 -19.46 -14.28
CA LYS A 1037 26.34 -19.12 -13.37
C LYS A 1037 26.80 -18.27 -12.18
N THR A 1038 26.29 -17.05 -12.10
CA THR A 1038 26.15 -16.27 -10.87
C THR A 1038 24.68 -16.10 -10.57
N ALA A 1039 24.19 -16.91 -9.63
CA ALA A 1039 23.16 -16.47 -8.71
C ALA A 1039 23.79 -16.65 -7.32
N LYS A 1040 23.95 -15.57 -6.57
CA LYS A 1040 24.42 -15.63 -5.19
C LYS A 1040 23.82 -14.45 -4.42
N GLY A 1041 22.98 -14.76 -3.45
CA GLY A 1041 22.68 -13.82 -2.36
C GLY A 1041 23.77 -13.89 -1.30
N ASP A 1042 23.86 -12.86 -0.47
CA ASP A 1042 24.88 -12.76 0.57
C ASP A 1042 24.67 -13.74 1.72
N ALA A 1043 25.78 -14.16 2.31
CA ALA A 1043 25.88 -14.52 3.73
C ALA A 1043 27.38 -14.56 4.10
N ASP A 1044 27.68 -14.02 5.28
CA ASP A 1044 29.04 -13.81 5.77
C ASP A 1044 29.79 -15.08 6.19
N GLU A 1045 31.11 -14.88 6.18
CA GLU A 1045 32.15 -15.42 7.06
C GLU A 1045 31.75 -16.35 8.21
N SER A 1046 32.52 -17.45 8.32
CA SER A 1046 33.01 -17.93 9.61
C SER A 1046 34.51 -18.20 9.47
N ALA A 1047 35.34 -17.39 10.13
CA ALA A 1047 36.79 -17.55 10.12
C ALA A 1047 37.23 -18.80 10.91
N GLU A 1048 38.44 -19.30 10.61
CA GLU A 1048 39.54 -19.46 11.59
C GLU A 1048 40.73 -20.21 10.96
N ASP A 1049 41.95 -19.69 11.18
CA ASP A 1049 43.13 -20.53 11.35
C ASP A 1049 43.83 -20.10 12.65
N ASN A 1050 44.46 -21.04 13.34
CA ASN A 1050 44.83 -20.93 14.75
C ASN A 1050 46.35 -20.83 14.95
N THR A 1051 46.80 -19.79 15.66
CA THR A 1051 48.07 -19.82 16.41
C THR A 1051 47.93 -19.10 17.74
N GLU A 1052 48.25 -19.80 18.84
CA GLU A 1052 48.15 -19.31 20.22
C GLU A 1052 49.29 -18.33 20.59
N ALA A 1053 48.95 -17.19 21.20
CA ALA A 1053 49.80 -16.43 22.14
C ALA A 1053 48.99 -15.38 22.94
#